data_AF-A0A958AVD0-F1
#
_entry.id   AF-A0A958AVD0-F1
#
_cell.length_a   1.000
_cell.length_b   1.000
_cell.length_c   1.000
_cell.angle_alpha   90.00
_cell.angle_beta   90.00
_cell.angle_gamma   90.00
#
_symmetry.space_group_name_H-M   'P 1'
#
loop_
_entity.id
_entity.type
_entity.pdbx_description
1 polymer ?
#
loop_
_entity_poly.entity_id
_entity_poly.type
_entity_poly.pdbx_seq_one_letter_code
_entity_poly.pdbx_strand_id
1 'polypeptide(L)'
;MKVIKRAALIFVVFWLFFFLPTTTPVTLAQDPDPVAEMMASMSVEDKVGQLFIVPFVGSTANPDSDIWQLVTEYRVGGVVLLAANSNFENNPSAPRQITELNNALQTIGFQNNNLPLFVAIDQEGDAFPYSRITGGVTPIPSQMAIGATWDVGNAEAIGQIVGEEMSAMGINMVLGPGLDVLNDPRPTGRGDIGTRVYGGDPYWVSQIGRAYIRGVHEGSGGRIATVAKHFPGHGGSDRLPDNEVATVDKSLQELRRIELPPFFHVTAELKDDPLGVTDALMSSHIRYRGFQGDIRQFTAPISFDAEGMRTLLTLPEIVPWRDSGGLVVSDALGVPAVRKHFDPSLQNFPHRRIAKEAFLAGNDVLLLVQFDLRSIWSDQFANIKDTIFFFRVEYINNPTFAAQVDRAVERILRLKLKLYPELTLEALNQDPTNAVEVTAKPQPLVNSIAQESLTLLYPSPEELRLRIPQPPRPDENILIVNDTRFTRECYLESCEPVELYIPRTAIEETILRLYGPQATGQIQQENISTITFAELKQALGGALITPLDPTDETQQPVENKAIQLTPEEVRERIQAADWLIFSTLDLNTSRFNNSDALKLFLSQENGTLRDKTSIVLAFNAPYYLDTTEVTKLTAYYGVYSKTQPHIETVVRALFGEVEPQGASPVSVEGIGYELADVLAPDPDQELPITLLEDIPDNSVAPVTIKIQTGAIIDHNGHVVPDDTPVEIKALRNGRETNSQMVSSINGVVEAQINLLEPGDYEIMAIAGQAESSEPIHISVLAPPTPTPEPVTPTSTRTLTATPTDSPTATMTATPVEATDTPVPLASNANVPPGQPQASPSSTIDNRPLDGIDLLSALAATLLAGIVGFRLGQQSRRPLSQRVRLGLWVLIGGLLAYLCYGAGWLRPEQWAFESPDLFMGRLAVAALAFVFGLVAILLSGQMLKAHK
;
A
#
# COMPACT_ATOMS: atom_id res chain seq x y z
N MET A 1 60.81 20.55 -48.95
CA MET A 1 60.53 19.44 -48.00
C MET A 1 59.46 19.73 -46.95
N LYS A 2 59.57 20.71 -46.03
CA LYS A 2 58.58 20.91 -44.94
C LYS A 2 57.12 21.07 -45.41
N VAL A 3 56.87 21.74 -46.53
CA VAL A 3 55.52 21.91 -47.12
C VAL A 3 54.88 20.58 -47.50
N ILE A 4 55.63 19.69 -48.16
CA ILE A 4 55.12 18.38 -48.62
C ILE A 4 54.72 17.49 -47.42
N LYS A 5 55.50 17.51 -46.32
CA LYS A 5 55.13 16.78 -45.10
C LYS A 5 53.87 17.34 -44.43
N ARG A 6 53.61 18.65 -44.50
CA ARG A 6 52.34 19.25 -44.02
C ARG A 6 51.16 18.90 -44.93
N ALA A 7 51.34 18.95 -46.25
CA ALA A 7 50.32 18.52 -47.20
C ALA A 7 49.95 17.04 -47.00
N ALA A 8 50.93 16.16 -46.85
CA ALA A 8 50.70 14.73 -46.58
C ALA A 8 49.99 14.50 -45.23
N LEU A 9 50.37 15.21 -44.16
CA LEU A 9 49.71 15.09 -42.86
C LEU A 9 48.23 15.54 -42.93
N ILE A 10 47.96 16.67 -43.60
CA ILE A 10 46.59 17.14 -43.85
C ILE A 10 45.81 16.11 -44.66
N PHE A 11 46.40 15.54 -45.72
CA PHE A 11 45.74 14.53 -46.54
C PHE A 11 45.42 13.25 -45.76
N VAL A 12 46.32 12.78 -44.89
CA VAL A 12 46.09 11.61 -44.02
C VAL A 12 44.99 11.89 -43.00
N VAL A 13 44.96 13.08 -42.37
CA VAL A 13 43.85 13.47 -41.47
C VAL A 13 42.53 13.56 -42.23
N PHE A 14 42.51 14.09 -43.45
CA PHE A 14 41.31 14.15 -44.30
C PHE A 14 40.83 12.75 -44.72
N TRP A 15 41.76 11.82 -44.97
CA TRP A 15 41.46 10.44 -45.33
C TRP A 15 40.92 9.63 -44.14
N LEU A 16 41.47 9.84 -42.94
CA LEU A 16 40.95 9.28 -41.69
C LEU A 16 39.53 9.78 -41.39
N PHE A 17 39.23 11.07 -41.62
CA PHE A 17 37.86 11.60 -41.50
C PHE A 17 36.88 11.06 -42.56
N PHE A 18 37.36 10.55 -43.69
CA PHE A 18 36.53 9.92 -44.73
C PHE A 18 36.32 8.41 -44.55
N PHE A 19 37.10 7.76 -43.68
CA PHE A 19 37.04 6.32 -43.42
C PHE A 19 36.82 5.95 -41.94
N LEU A 20 36.52 6.92 -41.08
CA LEU A 20 35.67 6.64 -39.92
C LEU A 20 34.36 6.03 -40.47
N PRO A 21 33.90 4.86 -39.98
CA PRO A 21 32.59 4.37 -40.37
C PRO A 21 31.58 5.43 -39.94
N THR A 22 30.71 5.86 -40.86
CA THR A 22 29.51 6.57 -40.47
C THR A 22 28.59 5.57 -39.78
N THR A 23 28.86 5.32 -38.49
CA THR A 23 27.78 5.30 -37.53
C THR A 23 27.08 6.65 -37.67
N THR A 24 26.12 6.71 -38.60
CA THR A 24 24.90 7.46 -38.32
C THR A 24 24.56 7.16 -36.87
N PRO A 25 24.31 8.15 -36.01
CA PRO A 25 23.53 7.83 -34.83
C PRO A 25 22.26 7.19 -35.38
N VAL A 26 22.17 5.87 -35.20
CA VAL A 26 20.87 5.27 -34.93
C VAL A 26 20.50 5.93 -33.62
N THR A 27 19.87 7.10 -33.74
CA THR A 27 18.78 7.42 -32.85
C THR A 27 17.94 6.15 -32.89
N LEU A 28 18.03 5.37 -31.82
CA LEU A 28 16.97 4.42 -31.53
C LEU A 28 15.75 5.32 -31.45
N ALA A 29 14.97 5.34 -32.52
CA ALA A 29 13.59 5.73 -32.40
C ALA A 29 13.09 4.74 -31.34
N GLN A 30 12.77 5.24 -30.15
CA GLN A 30 12.00 4.45 -29.21
C GLN A 30 10.80 3.96 -30.02
N ASP A 31 10.59 2.65 -30.04
CA ASP A 31 9.39 2.10 -30.66
C ASP A 31 8.20 2.86 -30.07
N PRO A 32 7.28 3.35 -30.92
CA PRO A 32 6.27 4.30 -30.47
C PRO A 32 5.47 3.69 -29.33
N ASP A 33 5.33 4.43 -28.23
CA ASP A 33 4.68 3.95 -27.03
C ASP A 33 3.29 3.38 -27.39
N PRO A 34 3.06 2.06 -27.23
CA PRO A 34 1.86 1.41 -27.76
C PRO A 34 0.59 1.95 -27.09
N VAL A 35 0.71 2.48 -25.87
CA VAL A 35 -0.40 3.17 -25.20
C VAL A 35 -0.71 4.51 -25.86
N ALA A 36 0.30 5.27 -26.29
CA ALA A 36 0.10 6.52 -27.04
C ALA A 36 -0.53 6.28 -28.42
N GLU A 37 -0.15 5.20 -29.12
CA GLU A 37 -0.79 4.82 -30.39
C GLU A 37 -2.26 4.39 -30.19
N MET A 38 -2.54 3.55 -29.18
CA MET A 38 -3.92 3.19 -28.82
C MET A 38 -4.74 4.44 -28.43
N MET A 39 -4.22 5.30 -27.56
CA MET A 39 -4.87 6.55 -27.13
C MET A 39 -5.16 7.54 -28.26
N ALA A 40 -4.39 7.50 -29.35
CA ALA A 40 -4.65 8.29 -30.55
C ALA A 40 -5.75 7.69 -31.45
N SER A 41 -6.05 6.40 -31.29
CA SER A 41 -7.09 5.68 -32.06
C SER A 41 -8.46 5.60 -31.37
N MET A 42 -8.50 5.69 -30.03
CA MET A 42 -9.72 5.56 -29.23
C MET A 42 -10.71 6.72 -29.43
N SER A 43 -12.01 6.39 -29.42
CA SER A 43 -13.09 7.37 -29.38
C SER A 43 -13.24 8.03 -27.99
N VAL A 44 -14.04 9.09 -27.89
CA VAL A 44 -14.41 9.70 -26.59
C VAL A 44 -15.18 8.68 -25.75
N GLU A 45 -16.02 7.90 -26.39
CA GLU A 45 -16.82 6.83 -25.81
C GLU A 45 -15.94 5.76 -25.17
N ASP A 46 -14.90 5.28 -25.89
CA ASP A 46 -13.95 4.29 -25.38
C ASP A 46 -13.14 4.84 -24.20
N LYS A 47 -12.58 6.06 -24.34
CA LYS A 47 -11.75 6.71 -23.31
C LYS A 47 -12.52 6.92 -22.02
N VAL A 48 -13.68 7.59 -22.10
CA VAL A 48 -14.53 7.84 -20.93
C VAL A 48 -15.04 6.53 -20.33
N GLY A 49 -15.37 5.54 -21.17
CA GLY A 49 -15.80 4.22 -20.72
C GLY A 49 -14.77 3.52 -19.83
N GLN A 50 -13.47 3.60 -20.15
CA GLN A 50 -12.40 2.93 -19.38
C GLN A 50 -12.37 3.31 -17.89
N LEU A 51 -12.86 4.50 -17.52
CA LEU A 51 -12.86 4.99 -16.14
C LEU A 51 -13.81 4.24 -15.18
N PHE A 52 -14.67 3.36 -15.68
CA PHE A 52 -15.78 2.80 -14.91
C PHE A 52 -15.71 1.29 -14.77
N ILE A 53 -15.82 0.82 -13.52
CA ILE A 53 -16.15 -0.57 -13.17
C ILE A 53 -17.58 -0.58 -12.61
N VAL A 54 -18.42 -1.45 -13.17
CA VAL A 54 -19.88 -1.47 -12.90
C VAL A 54 -20.36 -2.83 -12.41
N PRO A 55 -21.31 -2.90 -11.47
CA PRO A 55 -22.09 -4.11 -11.22
C PRO A 55 -23.13 -4.30 -12.34
N PHE A 56 -23.65 -5.52 -12.46
CA PHE A 56 -24.83 -5.82 -13.28
C PHE A 56 -25.62 -7.00 -12.71
N VAL A 57 -26.87 -7.17 -13.12
CA VAL A 57 -27.76 -8.26 -12.69
C VAL A 57 -27.86 -9.35 -13.77
N GLY A 58 -27.86 -10.61 -13.33
CA GLY A 58 -28.00 -11.80 -14.16
C GLY A 58 -26.67 -12.44 -14.59
N SER A 59 -26.76 -13.67 -15.11
CA SER A 59 -25.64 -14.57 -15.39
C SER A 59 -25.32 -14.74 -16.88
N THR A 60 -25.80 -13.84 -17.75
CA THR A 60 -25.51 -13.89 -19.20
C THR A 60 -25.26 -12.50 -19.80
N ALA A 61 -24.39 -12.43 -20.80
CA ALA A 61 -24.01 -11.20 -21.52
C ALA A 61 -24.61 -11.14 -22.94
N ASN A 62 -25.90 -11.50 -23.08
CA ASN A 62 -26.61 -11.53 -24.36
C ASN A 62 -27.16 -10.14 -24.75
N PRO A 63 -27.56 -9.89 -26.02
CA PRO A 63 -28.02 -8.57 -26.47
C PRO A 63 -29.25 -7.97 -25.76
N ASP A 64 -30.05 -8.78 -25.08
CA ASP A 64 -31.21 -8.34 -24.29
C ASP A 64 -30.84 -8.03 -22.81
N SER A 65 -29.57 -8.18 -22.43
CA SER A 65 -29.07 -7.94 -21.06
C SER A 65 -28.54 -6.52 -20.85
N ASP A 66 -28.78 -5.97 -19.66
CA ASP A 66 -28.30 -4.62 -19.29
C ASP A 66 -26.77 -4.50 -19.38
N ILE A 67 -26.04 -5.58 -19.07
CA ILE A 67 -24.57 -5.59 -19.16
C ILE A 67 -24.06 -5.53 -20.60
N TRP A 68 -24.78 -6.13 -21.55
CA TRP A 68 -24.43 -5.99 -22.97
C TRP A 68 -24.52 -4.53 -23.41
N GLN A 69 -25.56 -3.81 -23.01
CA GLN A 69 -25.64 -2.36 -23.25
C GLN A 69 -24.49 -1.60 -22.58
N LEU A 70 -24.16 -1.89 -21.32
CA LEU A 70 -23.05 -1.20 -20.62
C LEU A 70 -21.69 -1.41 -21.31
N VAL A 71 -21.42 -2.63 -21.77
CA VAL A 71 -20.16 -2.95 -22.45
C VAL A 71 -20.13 -2.39 -23.88
N THR A 72 -21.15 -2.62 -24.71
CA THR A 72 -21.10 -2.27 -26.13
C THR A 72 -21.42 -0.80 -26.44
N GLU A 73 -22.39 -0.19 -25.74
CA GLU A 73 -22.79 1.21 -25.96
C GLU A 73 -22.07 2.18 -25.00
N TYR A 74 -21.92 1.79 -23.72
CA TYR A 74 -21.32 2.64 -22.69
C TYR A 74 -19.80 2.43 -22.53
N ARG A 75 -19.24 1.39 -23.16
CA ARG A 75 -17.79 1.11 -23.28
C ARG A 75 -17.06 0.93 -21.94
N VAL A 76 -17.77 0.47 -20.90
CA VAL A 76 -17.23 0.38 -19.53
C VAL A 76 -15.89 -0.36 -19.48
N GLY A 77 -14.95 0.14 -18.67
CA GLY A 77 -13.60 -0.40 -18.54
C GLY A 77 -13.54 -1.76 -17.86
N GLY A 78 -14.56 -2.08 -17.06
CA GLY A 78 -14.71 -3.39 -16.43
C GLY A 78 -16.03 -3.59 -15.70
N VAL A 79 -16.12 -4.73 -15.02
CA VAL A 79 -17.26 -5.17 -14.22
C VAL A 79 -16.80 -5.62 -12.84
N VAL A 80 -17.71 -5.63 -11.87
CA VAL A 80 -17.54 -6.39 -10.61
C VAL A 80 -18.57 -7.51 -10.54
N LEU A 81 -18.12 -8.73 -10.24
CA LEU A 81 -18.99 -9.91 -10.16
C LEU A 81 -19.51 -10.12 -8.74
N LEU A 82 -20.82 -10.34 -8.60
CA LEU A 82 -21.51 -10.50 -7.33
C LEU A 82 -22.55 -11.63 -7.42
N ALA A 83 -22.42 -12.65 -6.57
CA ALA A 83 -23.50 -13.63 -6.32
C ALA A 83 -24.82 -12.91 -5.95
N ALA A 84 -24.70 -11.77 -5.25
CA ALA A 84 -25.83 -10.96 -4.82
C ALA A 84 -26.72 -10.40 -5.95
N ASN A 85 -26.14 -10.31 -7.16
CA ASN A 85 -26.80 -9.87 -8.38
C ASN A 85 -27.17 -11.03 -9.31
N SER A 86 -27.04 -12.28 -8.85
CA SER A 86 -27.23 -13.50 -9.64
C SER A 86 -26.30 -13.58 -10.86
N ASN A 87 -25.05 -13.09 -10.73
CA ASN A 87 -24.02 -13.35 -11.75
C ASN A 87 -23.55 -14.82 -11.71
N PHE A 88 -23.53 -15.41 -10.52
CA PHE A 88 -23.27 -16.83 -10.25
C PHE A 88 -23.99 -17.22 -8.95
N GLU A 89 -24.10 -18.52 -8.68
CA GLU A 89 -24.58 -19.09 -7.41
C GLU A 89 -23.39 -19.67 -6.62
N ASN A 90 -23.33 -19.47 -5.30
CA ASN A 90 -22.30 -20.07 -4.44
C ASN A 90 -22.57 -21.55 -4.14
N ASN A 91 -22.50 -22.37 -5.19
CA ASN A 91 -22.55 -23.83 -5.14
C ASN A 91 -21.29 -24.43 -5.83
N PRO A 92 -21.06 -25.76 -5.80
CA PRO A 92 -19.85 -26.37 -6.39
C PRO A 92 -19.63 -26.16 -7.89
N SER A 93 -20.57 -25.57 -8.62
CA SER A 93 -20.43 -25.19 -10.04
C SER A 93 -20.05 -23.72 -10.26
N ALA A 94 -19.91 -22.89 -9.22
CA ALA A 94 -19.59 -21.47 -9.35
C ALA A 94 -18.36 -21.18 -10.23
N PRO A 95 -17.22 -21.93 -10.14
CA PRO A 95 -16.06 -21.67 -10.99
C PRO A 95 -16.37 -21.81 -12.49
N ARG A 96 -17.21 -22.79 -12.85
CA ARG A 96 -17.69 -22.97 -14.23
C ARG A 96 -18.59 -21.81 -14.65
N GLN A 97 -19.57 -21.44 -13.83
CA GLN A 97 -20.50 -20.35 -14.12
C GLN A 97 -19.77 -19.02 -14.35
N ILE A 98 -18.81 -18.70 -13.47
CA ILE A 98 -17.99 -17.50 -13.55
C ILE A 98 -17.13 -17.50 -14.81
N THR A 99 -16.48 -18.62 -15.13
CA THR A 99 -15.65 -18.74 -16.35
C THR A 99 -16.47 -18.57 -17.63
N GLU A 100 -17.64 -19.22 -17.71
CA GLU A 100 -18.53 -19.16 -18.87
C GLU A 100 -19.11 -17.74 -19.07
N LEU A 101 -19.49 -17.05 -17.99
CA LEU A 101 -19.90 -15.65 -18.00
C LEU A 101 -18.77 -14.70 -18.39
N ASN A 102 -17.56 -14.90 -17.84
CA ASN A 102 -16.39 -14.08 -18.11
C ASN A 102 -15.97 -14.17 -19.58
N ASN A 103 -15.86 -15.38 -20.15
CA ASN A 103 -15.57 -15.57 -21.57
C ASN A 103 -16.59 -14.84 -22.47
N ALA A 104 -17.88 -14.83 -22.09
CA ALA A 104 -18.91 -14.07 -22.79
C ALA A 104 -18.71 -12.55 -22.67
N LEU A 105 -18.38 -12.05 -21.47
CA LEU A 105 -18.08 -10.64 -21.22
C LEU A 105 -16.86 -10.15 -22.01
N GLN A 106 -15.74 -10.88 -21.97
CA GLN A 106 -14.55 -10.54 -22.75
C GLN A 106 -14.84 -10.60 -24.26
N THR A 107 -15.64 -11.58 -24.72
CA THR A 107 -16.07 -11.67 -26.12
C THR A 107 -16.84 -10.43 -26.59
N ILE A 108 -17.75 -9.87 -25.78
CA ILE A 108 -18.49 -8.64 -26.16
C ILE A 108 -17.72 -7.35 -25.88
N GLY A 109 -16.76 -7.37 -24.94
CA GLY A 109 -15.85 -6.26 -24.66
C GLY A 109 -14.85 -6.04 -25.78
N PHE A 110 -14.13 -7.09 -26.17
CA PHE A 110 -13.05 -7.04 -27.17
C PHE A 110 -13.54 -6.57 -28.55
N GLN A 111 -14.77 -6.90 -28.93
CA GLN A 111 -15.40 -6.45 -30.20
C GLN A 111 -15.46 -4.92 -30.38
N ASN A 112 -15.30 -4.15 -29.30
CA ASN A 112 -15.46 -2.70 -29.32
C ASN A 112 -14.19 -1.95 -29.73
N ASN A 113 -13.04 -2.37 -29.19
CA ASN A 113 -11.76 -1.66 -29.29
C ASN A 113 -10.52 -2.57 -29.05
N ASN A 114 -10.70 -3.89 -29.03
CA ASN A 114 -9.66 -4.90 -28.73
C ASN A 114 -9.01 -4.79 -27.33
N LEU A 115 -9.64 -4.09 -26.38
CA LEU A 115 -9.18 -4.05 -24.99
C LEU A 115 -9.94 -5.09 -24.14
N PRO A 116 -9.27 -5.78 -23.19
CA PRO A 116 -9.94 -6.61 -22.20
C PRO A 116 -10.77 -5.75 -21.24
N LEU A 117 -11.83 -6.33 -20.69
CA LEU A 117 -12.50 -5.81 -19.51
C LEU A 117 -11.66 -6.15 -18.26
N PHE A 118 -11.59 -5.22 -17.31
CA PHE A 118 -11.32 -5.62 -15.93
C PHE A 118 -12.52 -6.42 -15.43
N VAL A 119 -12.27 -7.56 -14.79
CA VAL A 119 -13.27 -8.41 -14.17
C VAL A 119 -12.86 -8.53 -12.72
N ALA A 120 -13.46 -7.67 -11.90
CA ALA A 120 -13.10 -7.45 -10.51
C ALA A 120 -13.91 -8.34 -9.57
N ILE A 121 -13.27 -8.79 -8.49
CA ILE A 121 -13.95 -9.45 -7.38
C ILE A 121 -13.35 -9.05 -6.04
N ASP A 122 -14.14 -9.23 -4.99
CA ASP A 122 -13.78 -9.02 -3.60
C ASP A 122 -13.64 -10.40 -2.95
N GLN A 123 -12.46 -10.74 -2.43
CA GLN A 123 -12.13 -12.10 -1.97
C GLN A 123 -11.13 -12.03 -0.81
N GLU A 124 -11.51 -11.31 0.24
CA GLU A 124 -10.66 -11.06 1.42
C GLU A 124 -10.42 -12.31 2.29
N GLY A 125 -11.29 -13.31 2.17
CA GLY A 125 -11.27 -14.53 2.96
C GLY A 125 -12.44 -14.63 3.95
N ASP A 126 -12.32 -15.58 4.89
CA ASP A 126 -13.32 -15.86 5.94
C ASP A 126 -14.74 -16.22 5.47
N ALA A 127 -14.91 -16.62 4.21
CA ALA A 127 -16.24 -16.85 3.60
C ALA A 127 -17.15 -15.59 3.67
N PHE A 128 -18.47 -15.76 3.75
CA PHE A 128 -19.41 -14.62 3.74
C PHE A 128 -19.22 -13.73 4.99
N PRO A 129 -19.29 -12.38 4.89
CA PRO A 129 -19.59 -11.57 3.72
C PRO A 129 -18.36 -11.05 2.96
N TYR A 130 -17.14 -11.52 3.26
CA TYR A 130 -15.88 -10.90 2.79
C TYR A 130 -15.23 -11.64 1.61
N SER A 131 -15.50 -12.94 1.44
CA SER A 131 -15.37 -13.66 0.18
C SER A 131 -16.67 -13.58 -0.62
N ARG A 132 -16.60 -13.20 -1.91
CA ARG A 132 -17.77 -13.23 -2.82
C ARG A 132 -17.96 -14.61 -3.46
N ILE A 133 -16.89 -15.38 -3.65
CA ILE A 133 -16.98 -16.80 -4.02
C ILE A 133 -16.72 -17.65 -2.79
N THR A 134 -17.67 -18.53 -2.47
CA THR A 134 -17.61 -19.51 -1.38
C THR A 134 -17.98 -20.93 -1.86
N GLY A 135 -18.64 -21.06 -3.01
CA GLY A 135 -18.94 -22.34 -3.64
C GLY A 135 -17.83 -22.81 -4.59
N GLY A 136 -17.35 -24.05 -4.39
CA GLY A 136 -16.44 -24.72 -5.35
C GLY A 136 -15.01 -24.14 -5.44
N VAL A 137 -14.59 -23.36 -4.44
CA VAL A 137 -13.27 -22.70 -4.31
C VAL A 137 -12.63 -23.05 -2.97
N THR A 138 -11.32 -22.83 -2.83
CA THR A 138 -10.63 -23.04 -1.55
C THR A 138 -11.16 -22.07 -0.47
N PRO A 139 -11.59 -22.55 0.71
CA PRO A 139 -12.12 -21.71 1.78
C PRO A 139 -10.99 -21.01 2.57
N ILE A 140 -10.39 -19.99 1.97
CA ILE A 140 -9.22 -19.27 2.52
C ILE A 140 -9.51 -18.62 3.89
N PRO A 141 -8.52 -18.57 4.81
CA PRO A 141 -8.62 -17.98 6.15
C PRO A 141 -9.03 -16.50 6.15
N SER A 142 -9.35 -15.94 7.32
CA SER A 142 -9.39 -14.49 7.52
C SER A 142 -7.98 -13.90 7.53
N GLN A 143 -7.86 -12.58 7.32
CA GLN A 143 -6.57 -11.89 7.42
C GLN A 143 -5.99 -12.01 8.83
N MET A 144 -6.84 -11.93 9.87
CA MET A 144 -6.40 -12.06 11.26
C MET A 144 -5.96 -13.49 11.62
N ALA A 145 -6.55 -14.52 10.99
CA ALA A 145 -6.08 -15.89 11.12
C ALA A 145 -4.70 -16.07 10.48
N ILE A 146 -4.45 -15.51 9.28
CA ILE A 146 -3.11 -15.50 8.66
C ILE A 146 -2.11 -14.82 9.60
N GLY A 147 -2.45 -13.64 10.13
CA GLY A 147 -1.60 -12.89 11.05
C GLY A 147 -1.30 -13.62 12.36
N ALA A 148 -2.26 -14.38 12.89
CA ALA A 148 -2.07 -15.18 14.11
C ALA A 148 -1.07 -16.34 13.95
N THR A 149 -0.71 -16.73 12.71
CA THR A 149 0.38 -17.68 12.44
C THR A 149 1.76 -17.06 12.54
N TRP A 150 1.87 -15.73 12.46
CA TRP A 150 3.12 -14.95 12.35
C TRP A 150 4.07 -15.32 11.20
N ASP A 151 3.68 -16.25 10.31
CA ASP A 151 4.44 -16.62 9.13
C ASP A 151 4.01 -15.83 7.88
N VAL A 152 4.97 -15.06 7.34
CA VAL A 152 4.82 -14.31 6.09
C VAL A 152 4.65 -15.24 4.88
N GLY A 153 5.23 -16.45 4.93
CA GLY A 153 5.08 -17.48 3.90
C GLY A 153 3.67 -18.03 3.77
N ASN A 154 2.92 -18.12 4.89
CA ASN A 154 1.50 -18.47 4.86
C ASN A 154 0.66 -17.44 4.11
N ALA A 155 1.00 -16.15 4.24
CA ALA A 155 0.33 -15.07 3.50
C ALA A 155 0.60 -15.15 1.99
N GLU A 156 1.86 -15.41 1.60
CA GLU A 156 2.27 -15.64 0.22
C GLU A 156 1.55 -16.85 -0.40
N ALA A 157 1.50 -17.97 0.29
CA ALA A 157 0.91 -19.20 -0.21
C ALA A 157 -0.64 -19.13 -0.30
N ILE A 158 -1.32 -18.41 0.60
CA ILE A 158 -2.74 -18.05 0.42
C ILE A 158 -2.92 -17.09 -0.76
N GLY A 159 -2.02 -16.12 -0.94
CA GLY A 159 -1.99 -15.25 -2.12
C GLY A 159 -1.87 -16.06 -3.41
N GLN A 160 -1.00 -17.07 -3.45
CA GLN A 160 -0.83 -17.97 -4.60
C GLN A 160 -2.10 -18.73 -4.94
N ILE A 161 -2.81 -19.27 -3.93
CA ILE A 161 -4.11 -19.95 -4.13
C ILE A 161 -5.13 -18.99 -4.76
N VAL A 162 -5.24 -17.76 -4.26
CA VAL A 162 -6.12 -16.74 -4.84
C VAL A 162 -5.68 -16.40 -6.28
N GLY A 163 -4.38 -16.28 -6.53
CA GLY A 163 -3.82 -16.06 -7.87
C GLY A 163 -4.16 -17.16 -8.87
N GLU A 164 -3.97 -18.43 -8.48
CA GLU A 164 -4.28 -19.60 -9.31
C GLU A 164 -5.80 -19.70 -9.58
N GLU A 165 -6.63 -19.73 -8.53
CA GLU A 165 -8.07 -19.96 -8.66
C GLU A 165 -8.79 -18.83 -9.39
N MET A 166 -8.52 -17.56 -9.03
CA MET A 166 -9.18 -16.42 -9.67
C MET A 166 -8.75 -16.30 -11.14
N SER A 167 -7.47 -16.52 -11.47
CA SER A 167 -7.00 -16.40 -12.85
C SER A 167 -7.43 -17.59 -13.73
N ALA A 168 -7.66 -18.78 -13.16
CA ALA A 168 -8.26 -19.91 -13.86
C ALA A 168 -9.75 -19.67 -14.20
N MET A 169 -10.46 -18.88 -13.39
CA MET A 169 -11.79 -18.32 -13.73
C MET A 169 -11.70 -17.07 -14.64
N GLY A 170 -10.49 -16.62 -14.96
CA GLY A 170 -10.19 -15.44 -15.77
C GLY A 170 -10.50 -14.09 -15.09
N ILE A 171 -10.77 -14.10 -13.78
CA ILE A 171 -10.83 -12.87 -12.98
C ILE A 171 -9.43 -12.26 -13.02
N ASN A 172 -9.35 -10.95 -13.27
CA ASN A 172 -8.08 -10.26 -13.53
C ASN A 172 -7.88 -9.00 -12.66
N MET A 173 -8.74 -8.80 -11.66
CA MET A 173 -8.58 -7.78 -10.64
C MET A 173 -9.15 -8.29 -9.31
N VAL A 174 -8.34 -8.29 -8.24
CA VAL A 174 -8.77 -8.61 -6.88
C VAL A 174 -8.79 -7.32 -6.06
N LEU A 175 -9.94 -7.02 -5.47
CA LEU A 175 -10.18 -5.82 -4.66
C LEU A 175 -9.60 -5.98 -3.25
N GLY A 176 -8.29 -6.22 -3.16
CA GLY A 176 -7.53 -6.39 -1.92
C GLY A 176 -6.02 -6.55 -2.19
N PRO A 177 -5.22 -6.87 -1.16
CA PRO A 177 -5.62 -7.19 0.22
C PRO A 177 -6.06 -5.98 1.06
N GLY A 178 -6.55 -6.25 2.27
CA GLY A 178 -6.68 -5.24 3.32
C GLY A 178 -5.33 -4.98 3.99
N LEU A 179 -4.90 -3.73 4.08
CA LEU A 179 -3.64 -3.29 4.69
C LEU A 179 -3.87 -2.35 5.89
N ASP A 180 -5.06 -2.43 6.49
CA ASP A 180 -5.45 -1.59 7.60
C ASP A 180 -4.85 -2.13 8.92
N VAL A 181 -4.27 -1.24 9.73
CA VAL A 181 -3.58 -1.61 10.98
C VAL A 181 -4.47 -1.36 12.19
N LEU A 182 -4.88 -2.41 12.89
CA LEU A 182 -5.75 -2.30 14.08
C LEU A 182 -4.92 -2.07 15.35
N ASN A 183 -4.24 -0.93 15.43
CA ASN A 183 -3.32 -0.60 16.53
C ASN A 183 -4.01 -0.37 17.90
N ASP A 184 -5.34 -0.22 17.89
CA ASP A 184 -6.17 0.14 19.04
C ASP A 184 -7.54 -0.56 18.88
N PRO A 185 -7.66 -1.83 19.33
CA PRO A 185 -8.87 -2.62 19.23
C PRO A 185 -9.98 -2.09 20.14
N ARG A 186 -11.12 -1.71 19.55
CA ARG A 186 -12.20 -0.98 20.25
C ARG A 186 -13.51 -1.78 20.22
N PRO A 187 -13.69 -2.81 21.07
CA PRO A 187 -14.83 -3.75 21.05
C PRO A 187 -16.23 -3.15 21.19
N THR A 188 -16.34 -1.89 21.63
CA THR A 188 -17.61 -1.14 21.74
C THR A 188 -17.72 0.00 20.71
N GLY A 189 -16.69 0.17 19.87
CA GLY A 189 -16.59 1.21 18.86
C GLY A 189 -17.37 0.86 17.59
N ARG A 190 -18.05 1.84 17.01
CA ARG A 190 -18.78 1.68 15.74
C ARG A 190 -17.88 1.51 14.51
N GLY A 191 -16.56 1.56 14.69
CA GLY A 191 -15.52 1.50 13.65
C GLY A 191 -14.61 0.28 13.78
N ASP A 192 -14.97 -0.69 14.62
CA ASP A 192 -14.32 -1.98 14.64
C ASP A 192 -14.45 -2.68 13.28
N ILE A 193 -13.35 -3.29 12.84
CA ILE A 193 -13.18 -3.97 11.56
C ILE A 193 -13.00 -5.49 11.71
N GLY A 194 -12.92 -5.98 12.95
CA GLY A 194 -12.84 -7.41 13.26
C GLY A 194 -11.64 -8.08 12.58
N THR A 195 -11.87 -9.25 11.99
CA THR A 195 -10.84 -10.10 11.38
C THR A 195 -10.36 -9.66 9.98
N ARG A 196 -10.77 -8.48 9.50
CA ARG A 196 -10.36 -7.87 8.21
C ARG A 196 -9.05 -7.08 8.29
N VAL A 197 -8.12 -7.54 9.13
CA VAL A 197 -6.77 -7.00 9.28
C VAL A 197 -5.81 -8.14 9.52
N TYR A 198 -4.56 -8.02 9.08
CA TYR A 198 -3.52 -8.96 9.46
C TYR A 198 -3.08 -8.77 10.92
N GLY A 199 -3.13 -7.55 11.46
CA GLY A 199 -2.76 -7.29 12.85
C GLY A 199 -2.82 -5.82 13.28
N GLY A 200 -2.28 -5.55 14.47
CA GLY A 200 -2.16 -4.23 15.07
C GLY A 200 -0.80 -3.55 14.91
N ASP A 201 0.20 -4.27 14.39
CA ASP A 201 1.54 -3.73 14.14
C ASP A 201 1.76 -3.32 12.66
N PRO A 202 2.25 -2.09 12.38
CA PRO A 202 2.46 -1.62 11.01
C PRO A 202 3.54 -2.37 10.22
N TYR A 203 4.59 -2.89 10.86
CA TYR A 203 5.66 -3.61 10.17
C TYR A 203 5.16 -5.00 9.74
N TRP A 204 4.52 -5.75 10.62
CA TRP A 204 3.98 -7.06 10.31
C TRP A 204 2.86 -7.00 9.26
N VAL A 205 1.95 -6.02 9.36
CA VAL A 205 0.93 -5.78 8.30
C VAL A 205 1.59 -5.42 6.96
N SER A 206 2.74 -4.73 6.96
CA SER A 206 3.51 -4.43 5.75
C SER A 206 4.07 -5.71 5.10
N GLN A 207 4.77 -6.55 5.87
CA GLN A 207 5.42 -7.77 5.38
C GLN A 207 4.38 -8.78 4.86
N ILE A 208 3.36 -9.07 5.67
CA ILE A 208 2.28 -10.02 5.37
C ILE A 208 1.47 -9.55 4.14
N GLY A 209 1.17 -8.24 4.06
CA GLY A 209 0.47 -7.65 2.92
C GLY A 209 1.26 -7.74 1.61
N ARG A 210 2.56 -7.46 1.64
CA ARG A 210 3.45 -7.56 0.47
C ARG A 210 3.63 -9.01 0.00
N ALA A 211 3.75 -9.95 0.93
CA ALA A 211 3.84 -11.37 0.62
C ALA A 211 2.56 -11.92 -0.03
N TYR A 212 1.38 -11.56 0.49
CA TYR A 212 0.10 -11.91 -0.16
C TYR A 212 0.01 -11.36 -1.60
N ILE A 213 0.44 -10.10 -1.83
CA ILE A 213 0.47 -9.49 -3.17
C ILE A 213 1.43 -10.24 -4.11
N ARG A 214 2.63 -10.59 -3.63
CA ARG A 214 3.59 -11.44 -4.36
C ARG A 214 2.94 -12.76 -4.77
N GLY A 215 2.33 -13.46 -3.82
CA GLY A 215 1.59 -14.71 -4.07
C GLY A 215 0.51 -14.58 -5.14
N VAL A 216 -0.34 -13.55 -5.06
CA VAL A 216 -1.40 -13.31 -6.08
C VAL A 216 -0.80 -13.12 -7.48
N HIS A 217 0.31 -12.40 -7.60
CA HIS A 217 1.00 -12.22 -8.88
C HIS A 217 1.70 -13.51 -9.35
N GLU A 218 2.30 -14.30 -8.46
CA GLU A 218 2.94 -15.57 -8.84
C GLU A 218 1.91 -16.63 -9.27
N GLY A 219 0.88 -16.89 -8.45
CA GLY A 219 -0.17 -17.86 -8.77
C GLY A 219 -0.99 -17.50 -10.00
N SER A 220 -1.19 -16.21 -10.27
CA SER A 220 -1.83 -15.75 -11.51
C SER A 220 -0.89 -15.65 -12.72
N GLY A 221 0.42 -15.84 -12.54
CA GLY A 221 1.43 -15.58 -13.58
C GLY A 221 1.37 -14.13 -14.11
N GLY A 222 1.10 -13.17 -13.23
CA GLY A 222 0.97 -11.74 -13.54
C GLY A 222 -0.35 -11.32 -14.19
N ARG A 223 -1.37 -12.20 -14.26
CA ARG A 223 -2.65 -11.91 -14.93
C ARG A 223 -3.71 -11.24 -14.04
N ILE A 224 -3.46 -11.10 -12.74
CA ILE A 224 -4.36 -10.39 -11.81
C ILE A 224 -3.71 -9.10 -11.35
N ALA A 225 -4.46 -8.00 -11.40
CA ALA A 225 -4.12 -6.77 -10.70
C ALA A 225 -4.57 -6.81 -9.23
N THR A 226 -3.69 -6.41 -8.32
CA THR A 226 -4.01 -6.19 -6.90
C THR A 226 -4.47 -4.76 -6.63
N VAL A 227 -5.43 -4.58 -5.72
CA VAL A 227 -6.01 -3.27 -5.36
C VAL A 227 -6.03 -3.13 -3.84
N ALA A 228 -4.88 -2.84 -3.25
CA ALA A 228 -4.72 -2.77 -1.80
C ALA A 228 -5.58 -1.65 -1.16
N LYS A 229 -6.22 -1.95 -0.03
CA LYS A 229 -7.27 -1.11 0.58
C LYS A 229 -7.17 -1.04 2.12
N HIS A 230 -7.72 -0.03 2.80
CA HIS A 230 -8.50 1.11 2.28
C HIS A 230 -7.69 2.40 2.43
N PHE A 231 -6.86 2.71 1.42
CA PHE A 231 -5.87 3.80 1.43
C PHE A 231 -6.49 5.16 1.81
N PRO A 232 -5.85 5.97 2.68
CA PRO A 232 -4.57 5.75 3.37
C PRO A 232 -4.61 4.91 4.67
N GLY A 233 -5.73 4.31 5.06
CA GLY A 233 -5.80 3.35 6.19
C GLY A 233 -7.04 3.51 7.08
N HIS A 234 -7.80 2.43 7.25
CA HIS A 234 -9.08 2.40 7.97
C HIS A 234 -8.94 2.20 9.50
N GLY A 235 -7.89 1.53 9.98
CA GLY A 235 -7.83 0.98 11.35
C GLY A 235 -8.10 1.99 12.49
N GLY A 236 -7.63 3.23 12.37
CA GLY A 236 -7.89 4.29 13.34
C GLY A 236 -9.28 4.96 13.29
N SER A 237 -10.24 4.46 12.49
CA SER A 237 -11.51 5.17 12.26
C SER A 237 -12.44 5.18 13.47
N ASP A 238 -13.31 6.20 13.56
CA ASP A 238 -14.32 6.33 14.61
C ASP A 238 -15.62 5.54 14.33
N ARG A 239 -15.84 5.13 13.08
CA ARG A 239 -17.02 4.37 12.60
C ARG A 239 -16.74 3.64 11.28
N LEU A 240 -17.59 2.66 10.94
CA LEU A 240 -17.55 1.94 9.67
C LEU A 240 -17.85 2.88 8.48
N PRO A 241 -16.91 3.09 7.53
CA PRO A 241 -17.01 4.03 6.42
C PRO A 241 -18.07 3.69 5.36
N ASP A 242 -18.54 2.43 5.29
CA ASP A 242 -19.70 2.08 4.47
C ASP A 242 -20.98 2.74 5.01
N ASN A 243 -21.11 2.76 6.33
CA ASN A 243 -22.37 3.05 7.02
C ASN A 243 -22.52 4.55 7.33
N GLU A 244 -21.43 5.21 7.72
CA GLU A 244 -21.39 6.63 8.07
C GLU A 244 -20.04 7.27 7.71
N VAL A 245 -20.02 8.59 7.48
CA VAL A 245 -18.79 9.30 7.11
C VAL A 245 -17.80 9.33 8.27
N ALA A 246 -16.79 8.47 8.18
CA ALA A 246 -15.83 8.21 9.25
C ALA A 246 -14.68 9.23 9.30
N THR A 247 -14.02 9.27 10.45
CA THR A 247 -12.87 10.16 10.74
C THR A 247 -11.75 9.40 11.43
N VAL A 248 -10.51 9.63 10.99
CA VAL A 248 -9.26 9.25 11.65
C VAL A 248 -8.60 10.54 12.16
N ASP A 249 -8.66 10.76 13.47
CA ASP A 249 -8.16 11.99 14.11
C ASP A 249 -6.67 11.90 14.48
N LYS A 250 -5.84 11.49 13.51
CA LYS A 250 -4.38 11.38 13.61
C LYS A 250 -3.70 12.45 12.76
N SER A 251 -2.60 13.01 13.25
CA SER A 251 -1.71 13.93 12.50
C SER A 251 -0.92 13.18 11.43
N LEU A 252 -0.28 13.91 10.51
CA LEU A 252 0.53 13.28 9.46
C LEU A 252 1.71 12.47 10.02
N GLN A 253 2.26 12.85 11.19
CA GLN A 253 3.34 12.10 11.83
C GLN A 253 2.85 10.78 12.44
N GLU A 254 1.62 10.75 12.96
CA GLU A 254 0.98 9.54 13.49
C GLU A 254 0.56 8.61 12.33
N LEU A 255 -0.07 9.15 11.28
CA LEU A 255 -0.43 8.39 10.07
C LEU A 255 0.80 7.78 9.39
N ARG A 256 1.93 8.51 9.33
CA ARG A 256 3.21 8.00 8.78
C ARG A 256 3.91 6.96 9.66
N ARG A 257 3.40 6.70 10.86
CA ARG A 257 3.89 5.66 11.78
C ARG A 257 2.97 4.45 11.90
N ILE A 258 1.68 4.60 11.60
CA ILE A 258 0.68 3.56 11.85
C ILE A 258 -0.08 3.17 10.59
N GLU A 259 -0.89 4.07 10.03
CA GLU A 259 -1.75 3.76 8.87
C GLU A 259 -0.97 3.59 7.54
N LEU A 260 0.05 4.41 7.28
CA LEU A 260 0.72 4.49 5.98
C LEU A 260 1.85 3.49 5.71
N PRO A 261 2.62 2.96 6.70
CA PRO A 261 3.74 2.06 6.40
C PRO A 261 3.40 0.87 5.49
N PRO A 262 2.25 0.15 5.66
CA PRO A 262 1.87 -0.92 4.73
C PRO A 262 1.70 -0.43 3.29
N PHE A 263 1.05 0.72 3.09
CA PHE A 263 0.85 1.30 1.75
C PHE A 263 2.15 1.80 1.11
N PHE A 264 3.08 2.37 1.90
CA PHE A 264 4.43 2.68 1.42
C PHE A 264 5.19 1.40 1.06
N HIS A 265 5.08 0.36 1.88
CA HIS A 265 5.80 -0.89 1.68
C HIS A 265 5.31 -1.66 0.46
N VAL A 266 4.01 -1.69 0.14
CA VAL A 266 3.49 -2.34 -1.10
C VAL A 266 3.58 -1.46 -2.37
N THR A 267 4.00 -0.20 -2.25
CA THR A 267 4.29 0.68 -3.40
C THR A 267 5.79 0.87 -3.66
N ALA A 268 6.65 0.47 -2.73
CA ALA A 268 8.10 0.53 -2.90
C ALA A 268 8.61 -0.46 -3.96
N GLU A 269 9.17 0.08 -5.06
CA GLU A 269 9.86 -0.68 -6.11
C GLU A 269 11.21 -1.24 -5.62
N LEU A 270 11.16 -2.39 -4.94
CA LEU A 270 12.33 -3.17 -4.57
C LEU A 270 12.83 -3.96 -5.78
N LYS A 271 14.12 -3.81 -6.14
CA LYS A 271 14.71 -4.40 -7.35
C LYS A 271 14.59 -5.92 -7.43
N ASP A 272 14.69 -6.56 -6.26
CA ASP A 272 14.75 -8.01 -6.12
C ASP A 272 13.38 -8.63 -5.77
N ASP A 273 12.34 -7.79 -5.60
CA ASP A 273 10.95 -8.20 -5.41
C ASP A 273 9.97 -7.26 -6.14
N PRO A 274 9.91 -7.31 -7.49
CA PRO A 274 8.94 -6.54 -8.27
C PRO A 274 7.51 -7.10 -8.16
N LEU A 275 7.33 -8.32 -7.64
CA LEU A 275 6.03 -8.98 -7.53
C LEU A 275 5.27 -8.59 -6.26
N GLY A 276 5.95 -8.20 -5.18
CA GLY A 276 5.32 -7.60 -4.00
C GLY A 276 4.75 -6.19 -4.19
N VAL A 277 4.82 -5.59 -5.39
CA VAL A 277 4.33 -4.23 -5.67
C VAL A 277 2.87 -4.27 -6.17
N THR A 278 1.97 -3.57 -5.48
CA THR A 278 0.53 -3.50 -5.85
C THR A 278 0.31 -2.71 -7.15
N ASP A 279 -0.64 -3.12 -7.98
CA ASP A 279 -1.00 -2.35 -9.20
C ASP A 279 -1.83 -1.10 -8.88
N ALA A 280 -2.63 -1.17 -7.81
CA ALA A 280 -3.59 -0.14 -7.48
C ALA A 280 -3.78 0.03 -5.96
N LEU A 281 -4.32 1.19 -5.59
CA LEU A 281 -4.73 1.55 -4.24
C LEU A 281 -6.20 1.98 -4.25
N MET A 282 -7.02 1.43 -3.34
CA MET A 282 -8.43 1.81 -3.19
C MET A 282 -8.60 3.00 -2.23
N SER A 283 -9.15 4.12 -2.69
CA SER A 283 -9.33 5.32 -1.87
C SER A 283 -10.55 5.23 -0.93
N SER A 284 -10.29 5.34 0.37
CA SER A 284 -11.31 5.19 1.42
C SER A 284 -12.32 6.36 1.49
N HIS A 285 -13.52 6.08 2.00
CA HIS A 285 -14.56 7.08 2.32
C HIS A 285 -14.39 7.69 3.73
N ILE A 286 -13.15 7.97 4.12
CA ILE A 286 -12.73 8.42 5.47
C ILE A 286 -12.13 9.84 5.41
N ARG A 287 -12.24 10.61 6.51
CA ARG A 287 -11.59 11.91 6.72
C ARG A 287 -10.32 11.77 7.57
N TYR A 288 -9.26 12.52 7.27
CA TYR A 288 -7.96 12.39 7.93
C TYR A 288 -7.37 13.74 8.35
N ARG A 289 -7.16 13.97 9.65
CA ARG A 289 -6.66 15.25 10.18
C ARG A 289 -5.29 15.60 9.59
N GLY A 290 -4.41 14.61 9.44
CA GLY A 290 -3.07 14.77 8.88
C GLY A 290 -3.01 15.27 7.42
N PHE A 291 -4.07 15.11 6.63
CA PHE A 291 -4.14 15.59 5.25
C PHE A 291 -5.07 16.79 5.05
N GLN A 292 -6.09 16.94 5.91
CA GLN A 292 -7.19 17.89 5.71
C GLN A 292 -7.25 19.01 6.76
N GLY A 293 -6.41 18.95 7.81
CA GLY A 293 -6.39 19.94 8.89
C GLY A 293 -7.65 19.90 9.76
N ASP A 294 -8.29 21.06 9.92
CA ASP A 294 -9.55 21.21 10.66
C ASP A 294 -10.69 20.40 10.04
N ILE A 295 -10.93 19.18 10.52
CA ILE A 295 -12.11 18.39 10.13
C ILE A 295 -13.38 19.04 10.67
N ARG A 296 -14.37 19.23 9.79
CA ARG A 296 -15.67 19.82 10.08
C ARG A 296 -16.78 18.98 9.44
N GLN A 297 -18.03 19.23 9.81
CA GLN A 297 -19.19 18.46 9.32
C GLN A 297 -19.26 18.37 7.78
N PHE A 298 -18.79 19.39 7.07
CA PHE A 298 -18.78 19.48 5.61
C PHE A 298 -17.44 19.11 4.95
N THR A 299 -16.40 18.74 5.71
CA THR A 299 -15.14 18.24 5.12
C THR A 299 -15.44 16.99 4.29
N ALA A 300 -14.98 16.95 3.04
CA ALA A 300 -15.15 15.79 2.18
C ALA A 300 -14.33 14.60 2.72
N PRO A 301 -14.75 13.34 2.52
CA PRO A 301 -13.84 12.20 2.65
C PRO A 301 -12.68 12.32 1.66
N ILE A 302 -11.54 11.68 1.94
CA ILE A 302 -10.31 11.81 1.14
C ILE A 302 -10.52 11.43 -0.34
N SER A 303 -11.38 10.43 -0.60
CA SER A 303 -11.83 10.00 -1.93
C SER A 303 -12.59 11.07 -2.73
N PHE A 304 -13.02 12.17 -2.12
CA PHE A 304 -13.70 13.31 -2.76
C PHE A 304 -12.97 14.66 -2.51
N ASP A 305 -11.82 14.65 -1.84
CA ASP A 305 -11.02 15.85 -1.54
C ASP A 305 -9.78 15.92 -2.42
N ALA A 306 -9.83 16.75 -3.46
CA ALA A 306 -8.72 16.96 -4.39
C ALA A 306 -7.49 17.68 -3.81
N GLU A 307 -7.59 18.33 -2.64
CA GLU A 307 -6.43 18.92 -1.97
C GLU A 307 -5.79 17.92 -1.00
N GLY A 308 -6.60 17.24 -0.19
CA GLY A 308 -6.16 16.16 0.69
C GLY A 308 -5.54 15.00 -0.09
N MET A 309 -6.23 14.49 -1.12
CA MET A 309 -5.74 13.39 -1.97
C MET A 309 -4.50 13.79 -2.77
N ARG A 310 -4.41 15.03 -3.28
CA ARG A 310 -3.18 15.54 -3.90
C ARG A 310 -2.02 15.55 -2.91
N THR A 311 -2.25 15.94 -1.66
CA THR A 311 -1.23 15.95 -0.61
C THR A 311 -0.75 14.53 -0.28
N LEU A 312 -1.67 13.57 -0.19
CA LEU A 312 -1.38 12.15 -0.01
C LEU A 312 -0.61 11.52 -1.20
N LEU A 313 -1.03 11.77 -2.44
CA LEU A 313 -0.39 11.23 -3.65
C LEU A 313 0.91 11.94 -4.05
N THR A 314 1.32 13.01 -3.35
CA THR A 314 2.62 13.68 -3.54
C THR A 314 3.61 13.39 -2.43
N LEU A 315 3.32 12.42 -1.56
CA LEU A 315 4.30 11.88 -0.60
C LEU A 315 5.45 11.19 -1.37
N PRO A 316 6.73 11.39 -0.97
CA PRO A 316 7.89 10.85 -1.68
C PRO A 316 7.88 9.33 -1.89
N GLU A 317 7.20 8.59 -1.02
CA GLU A 317 7.06 7.14 -1.07
C GLU A 317 6.07 6.69 -2.16
N ILE A 318 5.06 7.50 -2.47
CA ILE A 318 3.97 7.16 -3.41
C ILE A 318 4.27 7.64 -4.84
N VAL A 319 5.00 8.74 -4.99
CA VAL A 319 5.27 9.37 -6.30
C VAL A 319 5.93 8.42 -7.31
N PRO A 320 6.98 7.63 -6.98
CA PRO A 320 7.64 6.75 -7.95
C PRO A 320 6.67 5.74 -8.57
N TRP A 321 5.89 5.05 -7.74
CA TRP A 321 4.84 4.11 -8.12
C TRP A 321 3.72 4.79 -8.95
N ARG A 322 3.34 6.02 -8.59
CA ARG A 322 2.30 6.79 -9.28
C ARG A 322 2.72 7.29 -10.67
N ASP A 323 4.03 7.46 -10.86
CA ASP A 323 4.68 7.83 -12.12
C ASP A 323 5.04 6.61 -12.98
N SER A 324 5.36 5.44 -12.40
CA SER A 324 5.58 4.19 -13.14
C SER A 324 4.29 3.54 -13.65
N GLY A 325 3.14 3.87 -13.05
CA GLY A 325 1.82 3.63 -13.64
C GLY A 325 0.71 3.22 -12.67
N GLY A 326 1.00 3.10 -11.37
CA GLY A 326 0.07 2.63 -10.35
C GLY A 326 -1.24 3.43 -10.29
N LEU A 327 -2.37 2.73 -10.16
CA LEU A 327 -3.73 3.29 -10.24
C LEU A 327 -4.32 3.64 -8.88
N VAL A 328 -5.15 4.69 -8.85
CA VAL A 328 -6.03 4.96 -7.71
C VAL A 328 -7.45 4.61 -8.12
N VAL A 329 -8.07 3.71 -7.37
CA VAL A 329 -9.40 3.16 -7.61
C VAL A 329 -10.35 3.68 -6.52
N SER A 330 -11.54 4.13 -6.87
CA SER A 330 -12.50 4.52 -5.83
C SER A 330 -13.05 3.29 -5.11
N ASP A 331 -13.31 3.43 -3.81
CA ASP A 331 -14.27 2.56 -3.13
C ASP A 331 -15.70 2.78 -3.72
N ALA A 332 -16.67 1.96 -3.31
CA ALA A 332 -18.01 1.89 -3.88
C ALA A 332 -18.81 3.19 -3.69
N LEU A 333 -18.92 3.99 -4.76
CA LEU A 333 -19.51 5.35 -4.74
C LEU A 333 -21.01 5.42 -4.38
N GLY A 334 -21.65 4.28 -4.14
CA GLY A 334 -23.04 4.17 -3.70
C GLY A 334 -23.24 3.78 -2.23
N VAL A 335 -22.21 3.57 -1.41
CA VAL A 335 -22.40 3.15 0.00
C VAL A 335 -23.16 4.19 0.84
N PRO A 336 -23.90 3.78 1.90
CA PRO A 336 -24.69 4.67 2.75
C PRO A 336 -23.97 5.92 3.27
N ALA A 337 -22.66 5.88 3.57
CA ALA A 337 -21.90 7.05 3.96
C ALA A 337 -21.79 8.11 2.85
N VAL A 338 -21.57 7.69 1.59
CA VAL A 338 -21.53 8.59 0.43
C VAL A 338 -22.91 9.20 0.21
N ARG A 339 -23.99 8.41 0.31
CA ARG A 339 -25.38 8.90 0.28
C ARG A 339 -25.59 10.00 1.33
N LYS A 340 -25.23 9.73 2.58
CA LYS A 340 -25.31 10.66 3.73
C LYS A 340 -24.41 11.89 3.58
N HIS A 341 -23.28 11.80 2.89
CA HIS A 341 -22.37 12.95 2.65
C HIS A 341 -22.96 13.94 1.64
N PHE A 342 -23.48 13.43 0.52
CA PHE A 342 -23.97 14.25 -0.58
C PHE A 342 -25.41 14.75 -0.38
N ASP A 343 -26.27 13.97 0.30
CA ASP A 343 -27.56 14.42 0.80
C ASP A 343 -27.86 13.82 2.19
N PRO A 344 -27.58 14.55 3.29
CA PRO A 344 -27.90 14.13 4.65
C PRO A 344 -29.40 13.90 4.92
N SER A 345 -30.30 14.37 4.05
CA SER A 345 -31.75 14.11 4.15
C SER A 345 -32.18 12.83 3.42
N LEU A 346 -31.27 12.19 2.69
CA LEU A 346 -31.49 10.97 1.93
C LEU A 346 -32.74 11.05 1.03
N GLN A 347 -32.91 12.17 0.33
CA GLN A 347 -33.99 12.37 -0.64
C GLN A 347 -33.50 12.31 -2.10
N ASN A 348 -32.21 12.60 -2.33
CA ASN A 348 -31.60 12.69 -3.65
C ASN A 348 -30.31 11.86 -3.71
N PHE A 349 -30.00 11.29 -4.88
CA PHE A 349 -28.69 10.70 -5.16
C PHE A 349 -28.03 11.41 -6.36
N PRO A 350 -27.17 12.42 -6.12
CA PRO A 350 -26.60 13.26 -7.18
C PRO A 350 -25.43 12.57 -7.89
N HIS A 351 -25.66 11.39 -8.46
CA HIS A 351 -24.70 10.49 -9.12
C HIS A 351 -23.62 11.21 -9.97
N ARG A 352 -24.03 12.14 -10.86
CA ARG A 352 -23.10 12.95 -11.68
C ARG A 352 -22.07 13.70 -10.84
N ARG A 353 -22.49 14.29 -9.72
CA ARG A 353 -21.64 15.05 -8.80
C ARG A 353 -20.72 14.12 -8.02
N ILE A 354 -21.27 13.00 -7.51
CA ILE A 354 -20.52 11.98 -6.75
C ILE A 354 -19.35 11.45 -7.58
N ALA A 355 -19.63 10.95 -8.78
CA ALA A 355 -18.60 10.42 -9.67
C ALA A 355 -17.58 11.49 -10.10
N LYS A 356 -18.05 12.72 -10.42
CA LYS A 356 -17.15 13.81 -10.84
C LYS A 356 -16.24 14.28 -9.70
N GLU A 357 -16.73 14.38 -8.47
CA GLU A 357 -15.89 14.75 -7.33
C GLU A 357 -14.91 13.63 -6.94
N ALA A 358 -15.31 12.35 -7.06
CA ALA A 358 -14.40 11.22 -6.89
C ALA A 358 -13.27 11.20 -7.94
N PHE A 359 -13.60 11.43 -9.21
CA PHE A 359 -12.62 11.53 -10.29
C PHE A 359 -11.68 12.73 -10.11
N LEU A 360 -12.23 13.91 -9.84
CA LEU A 360 -11.46 15.14 -9.64
C LEU A 360 -10.57 15.09 -8.39
N ALA A 361 -10.87 14.23 -7.42
CA ALA A 361 -10.00 14.00 -6.26
C ALA A 361 -8.68 13.32 -6.64
N GLY A 362 -8.67 12.46 -7.67
CA GLY A 362 -7.47 11.76 -8.14
C GLY A 362 -7.64 10.27 -8.44
N ASN A 363 -8.86 9.72 -8.35
CA ASN A 363 -9.17 8.36 -8.77
C ASN A 363 -9.15 8.25 -10.31
N ASP A 364 -8.41 7.28 -10.86
CA ASP A 364 -8.41 6.96 -12.30
C ASP A 364 -9.61 6.06 -12.66
N VAL A 365 -10.00 5.16 -11.75
CA VAL A 365 -11.11 4.20 -11.93
C VAL A 365 -12.17 4.41 -10.84
N LEU A 366 -13.44 4.35 -11.23
CA LEU A 366 -14.60 4.55 -10.35
C LEU A 366 -15.45 3.29 -10.26
N LEU A 367 -15.73 2.83 -9.04
CA LEU A 367 -16.64 1.72 -8.75
C LEU A 367 -18.07 2.24 -8.57
N LEU A 368 -18.89 2.09 -9.60
CA LEU A 368 -20.31 2.52 -9.58
C LEU A 368 -21.21 1.45 -8.92
N VAL A 369 -20.83 1.01 -7.71
CA VAL A 369 -21.48 -0.07 -6.96
C VAL A 369 -22.48 0.51 -5.96
N GLN A 370 -23.65 -0.13 -5.80
CA GLN A 370 -24.78 0.35 -4.98
C GLN A 370 -25.27 1.77 -5.38
N PHE A 371 -25.11 2.13 -6.66
CA PHE A 371 -25.07 3.51 -7.18
C PHE A 371 -26.45 4.19 -7.38
N ASP A 372 -27.29 4.10 -6.35
CA ASP A 372 -28.56 4.82 -6.22
C ASP A 372 -28.86 5.09 -4.74
N LEU A 373 -30.05 5.62 -4.43
CA LEU A 373 -30.44 5.96 -3.06
C LEU A 373 -30.91 4.75 -2.23
N ARG A 374 -31.45 3.71 -2.90
CA ARG A 374 -32.28 2.63 -2.32
C ARG A 374 -31.71 1.22 -2.58
N SER A 375 -30.58 1.10 -3.27
CA SER A 375 -29.99 -0.16 -3.73
C SER A 375 -30.87 -0.90 -4.76
N ILE A 376 -31.61 -0.18 -5.60
CA ILE A 376 -32.51 -0.74 -6.64
C ILE A 376 -31.82 -0.74 -8.01
N TRP A 377 -31.72 -1.91 -8.66
CA TRP A 377 -30.96 -2.05 -9.91
C TRP A 377 -31.43 -1.14 -11.05
N SER A 378 -32.74 -0.94 -11.25
CA SER A 378 -33.25 -0.05 -12.30
C SER A 378 -32.74 1.39 -12.17
N ASP A 379 -32.62 1.85 -10.94
CA ASP A 379 -32.19 3.21 -10.61
C ASP A 379 -30.67 3.31 -10.75
N GLN A 380 -29.93 2.29 -10.29
CA GLN A 380 -28.47 2.19 -10.49
C GLN A 380 -28.12 2.21 -11.99
N PHE A 381 -28.78 1.37 -12.79
CA PHE A 381 -28.57 1.28 -14.24
C PHE A 381 -28.86 2.60 -14.97
N ALA A 382 -29.89 3.34 -14.55
CA ALA A 382 -30.15 4.69 -15.05
C ALA A 382 -29.05 5.68 -14.65
N ASN A 383 -28.67 5.71 -13.37
CA ASN A 383 -27.63 6.60 -12.83
C ASN A 383 -26.25 6.34 -13.46
N ILE A 384 -25.89 5.07 -13.70
CA ILE A 384 -24.65 4.65 -14.37
C ILE A 384 -24.61 5.22 -15.79
N LYS A 385 -25.63 4.93 -16.61
CA LYS A 385 -25.69 5.38 -18.01
C LYS A 385 -25.67 6.91 -18.13
N ASP A 386 -26.42 7.60 -17.28
CA ASP A 386 -26.48 9.07 -17.27
C ASP A 386 -25.17 9.70 -16.78
N THR A 387 -24.46 9.07 -15.83
CA THR A 387 -23.12 9.49 -15.37
C THR A 387 -22.07 9.35 -16.47
N ILE A 388 -22.04 8.21 -17.18
CA ILE A 388 -21.11 7.98 -18.29
C ILE A 388 -21.39 8.97 -19.43
N PHE A 389 -22.66 9.21 -19.76
CA PHE A 389 -23.04 10.23 -20.74
C PHE A 389 -22.60 11.64 -20.32
N PHE A 390 -22.80 12.00 -19.04
CA PHE A 390 -22.33 13.27 -18.49
C PHE A 390 -20.80 13.43 -18.58
N PHE A 391 -20.01 12.39 -18.29
CA PHE A 391 -18.56 12.43 -18.46
C PHE A 391 -18.15 12.59 -19.92
N ARG A 392 -18.85 11.97 -20.89
CA ARG A 392 -18.62 12.20 -22.33
C ARG A 392 -18.87 13.66 -22.72
N VAL A 393 -19.92 14.28 -22.19
CA VAL A 393 -20.21 15.71 -22.42
C VAL A 393 -19.15 16.61 -21.76
N GLU A 394 -18.70 16.32 -20.54
CA GLU A 394 -17.62 17.06 -19.88
C GLU A 394 -16.29 16.95 -20.64
N TYR A 395 -15.90 15.75 -21.10
CA TYR A 395 -14.69 15.54 -21.92
C TYR A 395 -14.71 16.42 -23.18
N ILE A 396 -15.83 16.47 -23.91
CA ILE A 396 -15.95 17.25 -25.15
C ILE A 396 -15.87 18.77 -24.88
N ASN A 397 -16.39 19.25 -23.75
CA ASN A 397 -16.55 20.69 -23.49
C ASN A 397 -15.51 21.30 -22.55
N ASN A 398 -14.72 20.49 -21.83
CA ASN A 398 -13.76 20.93 -20.83
C ASN A 398 -12.37 20.30 -21.06
N PRO A 399 -11.45 21.00 -21.77
CA PRO A 399 -10.12 20.46 -22.07
C PRO A 399 -9.28 20.08 -20.85
N THR A 400 -9.47 20.71 -19.70
CA THR A 400 -8.76 20.36 -18.45
C THR A 400 -9.25 19.01 -17.91
N PHE A 401 -10.55 18.74 -17.99
CA PHE A 401 -11.15 17.46 -17.63
C PHE A 401 -10.74 16.37 -18.64
N ALA A 402 -10.78 16.68 -19.94
CA ALA A 402 -10.29 15.76 -20.97
C ALA A 402 -8.84 15.33 -20.74
N ALA A 403 -7.95 16.28 -20.42
CA ALA A 403 -6.56 15.98 -20.11
C ALA A 403 -6.36 15.20 -18.79
N GLN A 404 -7.31 15.26 -17.84
CA GLN A 404 -7.32 14.37 -16.66
C GLN A 404 -7.76 12.96 -17.05
N VAL A 405 -8.83 12.83 -17.84
CA VAL A 405 -9.30 11.54 -18.38
C VAL A 405 -8.21 10.87 -19.19
N ASP A 406 -7.52 11.59 -20.08
CA ASP A 406 -6.45 11.03 -20.89
C ASP A 406 -5.33 10.40 -20.05
N ARG A 407 -4.92 11.04 -18.93
CA ARG A 407 -3.89 10.48 -18.02
C ARG A 407 -4.38 9.27 -17.21
N ALA A 408 -5.65 9.27 -16.81
CA ALA A 408 -6.26 8.12 -16.13
C ALA A 408 -6.32 6.90 -17.08
N VAL A 409 -6.80 7.12 -18.31
CA VAL A 409 -6.89 6.08 -19.34
C VAL A 409 -5.50 5.58 -19.75
N GLU A 410 -4.49 6.45 -19.83
CA GLU A 410 -3.11 6.05 -20.10
C GLU A 410 -2.61 5.00 -19.08
N ARG A 411 -2.78 5.23 -17.78
CA ARG A 411 -2.43 4.25 -16.74
C ARG A 411 -3.26 2.97 -16.83
N ILE A 412 -4.57 3.09 -17.07
CA ILE A 412 -5.47 1.93 -17.22
C ILE A 412 -5.01 1.03 -18.38
N LEU A 413 -4.59 1.62 -19.49
CA LEU A 413 -4.04 0.89 -20.63
C LEU A 413 -2.66 0.29 -20.34
N ARG A 414 -1.78 0.98 -19.61
CA ARG A 414 -0.50 0.42 -19.15
C ARG A 414 -0.71 -0.81 -18.27
N LEU A 415 -1.67 -0.79 -17.34
CA LEU A 415 -2.03 -1.96 -16.54
C LEU A 415 -2.63 -3.08 -17.41
N LYS A 416 -3.55 -2.77 -18.33
CA LYS A 416 -4.13 -3.80 -19.21
C LYS A 416 -3.08 -4.48 -20.10
N LEU A 417 -2.04 -3.76 -20.54
CA LEU A 417 -0.88 -4.34 -21.23
C LEU A 417 0.06 -5.12 -20.29
N LYS A 418 0.19 -4.73 -19.00
CA LYS A 418 0.96 -5.51 -17.99
C LYS A 418 0.32 -6.89 -17.79
N LEU A 419 -1.01 -6.94 -17.62
CA LEU A 419 -1.75 -8.20 -17.43
C LEU A 419 -1.85 -9.03 -18.72
N TYR A 420 -1.97 -8.36 -19.87
CA TYR A 420 -2.12 -9.01 -21.18
C TYR A 420 -1.23 -8.34 -22.26
N PRO A 421 0.06 -8.74 -22.35
CA PRO A 421 0.97 -8.21 -23.38
C PRO A 421 0.52 -8.53 -24.81
N GLU A 422 -0.19 -9.65 -25.00
CA GLU A 422 -0.83 -10.03 -26.27
C GLU A 422 -2.34 -9.82 -26.19
N LEU A 423 -2.83 -8.71 -26.76
CA LEU A 423 -4.25 -8.39 -26.82
C LEU A 423 -4.96 -9.28 -27.86
N THR A 424 -5.35 -10.49 -27.45
CA THR A 424 -6.12 -11.45 -28.26
C THR A 424 -7.21 -12.14 -27.44
N LEU A 425 -8.35 -12.51 -28.05
CA LEU A 425 -9.39 -13.28 -27.37
C LEU A 425 -8.93 -14.68 -26.91
N GLU A 426 -7.88 -15.24 -27.52
CA GLU A 426 -7.30 -16.52 -27.12
C GLU A 426 -6.51 -16.40 -25.80
N ALA A 427 -5.86 -15.26 -25.55
CA ALA A 427 -5.18 -14.98 -24.28
C ALA A 427 -6.15 -14.60 -23.13
N LEU A 428 -7.38 -14.19 -23.44
CA LEU A 428 -8.40 -13.80 -22.44
C LEU A 428 -9.26 -14.97 -21.99
N ASN A 429 -9.74 -15.80 -22.91
CA ASN A 429 -10.68 -16.88 -22.60
C ASN A 429 -10.01 -18.01 -21.81
N GLN A 430 -10.67 -18.52 -20.76
CA GLN A 430 -10.22 -19.68 -19.99
C GLN A 430 -11.11 -20.90 -20.26
N ASP A 431 -10.60 -22.12 -20.01
CA ASP A 431 -11.43 -23.34 -20.06
C ASP A 431 -12.19 -23.53 -18.74
N PRO A 432 -13.54 -23.53 -18.73
CA PRO A 432 -14.34 -23.78 -17.53
C PRO A 432 -14.16 -25.18 -16.92
N THR A 433 -13.48 -26.09 -17.62
CA THR A 433 -13.10 -27.42 -17.12
C THR A 433 -11.80 -27.33 -16.32
N ASN A 434 -10.76 -26.72 -16.88
CA ASN A 434 -9.54 -26.36 -16.14
C ASN A 434 -9.84 -25.52 -14.90
N ALA A 435 -10.76 -24.55 -14.97
CA ALA A 435 -11.17 -23.76 -13.80
C ALA A 435 -11.63 -24.65 -12.63
N VAL A 436 -12.51 -25.63 -12.90
CA VAL A 436 -12.99 -26.58 -11.89
C VAL A 436 -11.89 -27.55 -11.46
N GLU A 437 -10.99 -27.99 -12.35
CA GLU A 437 -9.85 -28.85 -11.98
C GLU A 437 -8.79 -28.14 -11.12
N VAL A 438 -8.66 -26.80 -11.25
CA VAL A 438 -7.80 -25.99 -10.38
C VAL A 438 -8.44 -25.82 -9.01
N THR A 439 -9.69 -25.38 -8.91
CA THR A 439 -10.35 -25.06 -7.63
C THR A 439 -10.81 -26.31 -6.84
N ALA A 440 -10.92 -27.47 -7.48
CA ALA A 440 -11.26 -28.73 -6.81
C ALA A 440 -10.08 -29.44 -6.13
N LYS A 441 -8.85 -28.89 -6.22
CA LYS A 441 -7.68 -29.42 -5.51
C LYS A 441 -7.89 -29.29 -3.99
N PRO A 442 -7.84 -30.39 -3.21
CA PRO A 442 -7.74 -30.28 -1.76
C PRO A 442 -6.43 -29.58 -1.42
N GLN A 443 -6.47 -28.57 -0.55
CA GLN A 443 -5.33 -27.70 -0.28
C GLN A 443 -4.91 -27.81 1.20
N PRO A 444 -4.06 -28.80 1.57
CA PRO A 444 -3.72 -29.11 2.97
C PRO A 444 -3.18 -27.92 3.77
N LEU A 445 -2.51 -26.97 3.09
CA LEU A 445 -2.02 -25.72 3.66
C LEU A 445 -3.09 -24.98 4.48
N VAL A 446 -4.35 -24.95 4.05
CA VAL A 446 -5.41 -24.23 4.78
C VAL A 446 -5.74 -24.92 6.12
N ASN A 447 -5.52 -26.24 6.22
CA ASN A 447 -5.64 -26.97 7.48
C ASN A 447 -4.41 -26.75 8.38
N SER A 448 -3.22 -26.59 7.80
CA SER A 448 -2.00 -26.20 8.51
C SER A 448 -2.14 -24.80 9.11
N ILE A 449 -2.50 -23.80 8.29
CA ILE A 449 -2.77 -22.42 8.74
C ILE A 449 -3.83 -22.38 9.82
N ALA A 450 -4.91 -23.18 9.73
CA ALA A 450 -5.93 -23.24 10.77
C ALA A 450 -5.41 -23.78 12.13
N GLN A 451 -4.35 -24.61 12.13
CA GLN A 451 -3.68 -25.13 13.34
C GLN A 451 -2.67 -24.12 13.88
N GLU A 452 -1.87 -23.54 12.99
CA GLU A 452 -0.88 -22.50 13.29
C GLU A 452 -1.54 -21.19 13.78
N SER A 453 -2.76 -20.89 13.34
CA SER A 453 -3.51 -19.69 13.76
C SER A 453 -4.31 -19.87 15.04
N LEU A 454 -4.46 -21.10 15.54
CA LEU A 454 -5.30 -21.37 16.71
C LEU A 454 -4.56 -20.88 17.97
N THR A 455 -5.09 -19.84 18.61
CA THR A 455 -4.51 -19.22 19.81
C THR A 455 -5.27 -19.66 21.06
N LEU A 456 -4.55 -20.07 22.11
CA LEU A 456 -5.10 -20.14 23.46
C LEU A 456 -4.98 -18.76 24.12
N LEU A 457 -6.10 -18.08 24.34
CA LEU A 457 -6.14 -16.73 24.92
C LEU A 457 -6.15 -16.76 26.46
N TYR A 458 -6.82 -17.74 27.05
CA TYR A 458 -6.89 -17.92 28.49
C TYR A 458 -7.28 -19.37 28.86
N PRO A 459 -6.74 -19.95 29.95
CA PRO A 459 -5.59 -19.47 30.73
C PRO A 459 -4.26 -19.80 30.00
N SER A 460 -3.13 -19.82 30.71
CA SER A 460 -1.88 -20.34 30.14
C SER A 460 -1.98 -21.84 29.81
N PRO A 461 -1.16 -22.38 28.88
CA PRO A 461 -1.18 -23.81 28.54
C PRO A 461 -0.96 -24.75 29.73
N GLU A 462 -0.15 -24.34 30.71
CA GLU A 462 0.05 -25.12 31.95
C GLU A 462 -1.21 -25.15 32.82
N GLU A 463 -1.88 -24.01 33.01
CA GLU A 463 -3.11 -23.96 33.79
C GLU A 463 -4.27 -24.64 33.05
N LEU A 464 -4.32 -24.57 31.71
CA LEU A 464 -5.31 -25.29 30.91
C LEU A 464 -5.25 -26.80 31.18
N ARG A 465 -4.03 -27.38 31.21
CA ARG A 465 -3.80 -28.80 31.53
C ARG A 465 -4.22 -29.18 32.97
N LEU A 466 -4.31 -28.20 33.89
CA LEU A 466 -4.85 -28.39 35.25
C LEU A 466 -6.38 -28.24 35.31
N ARG A 467 -6.96 -27.35 34.51
CA ARG A 467 -8.42 -27.11 34.44
C ARG A 467 -9.16 -28.16 33.60
N ILE A 468 -8.57 -28.60 32.50
CA ILE A 468 -9.11 -29.59 31.56
C ILE A 468 -8.06 -30.72 31.39
N PRO A 469 -8.00 -31.67 32.34
CA PRO A 469 -7.00 -32.73 32.32
C PRO A 469 -7.32 -33.87 31.33
N GLN A 470 -8.54 -33.91 30.77
CA GLN A 470 -9.02 -34.89 29.80
C GLN A 470 -10.04 -34.25 28.83
N PRO A 471 -10.14 -34.71 27.57
CA PRO A 471 -11.18 -34.30 26.63
C PRO A 471 -12.58 -34.81 27.05
N PRO A 472 -13.67 -34.36 26.40
CA PRO A 472 -15.05 -34.72 26.79
C PRO A 472 -15.26 -36.24 26.84
N ARG A 473 -15.85 -36.72 27.93
CA ARG A 473 -16.06 -38.15 28.19
C ARG A 473 -17.38 -38.65 27.60
N PRO A 474 -17.53 -39.96 27.27
CA PRO A 474 -18.74 -40.49 26.65
C PRO A 474 -20.02 -40.36 27.51
N ASP A 475 -19.87 -40.17 28.83
CA ASP A 475 -20.96 -39.96 29.79
C ASP A 475 -21.26 -38.49 30.10
N GLU A 476 -20.54 -37.53 29.49
CA GLU A 476 -20.73 -36.09 29.67
C GLU A 476 -21.60 -35.47 28.57
N ASN A 477 -22.41 -34.48 28.96
CA ASN A 477 -23.30 -33.75 28.07
C ASN A 477 -22.61 -32.50 27.52
N ILE A 478 -22.53 -32.38 26.19
CA ILE A 478 -21.99 -31.21 25.50
C ILE A 478 -23.15 -30.33 25.01
N LEU A 479 -23.23 -29.10 25.52
CA LEU A 479 -24.11 -28.07 24.97
C LEU A 479 -23.30 -27.02 24.22
N ILE A 480 -23.58 -26.90 22.93
CA ILE A 480 -23.05 -25.86 22.06
C ILE A 480 -24.03 -24.68 22.04
N VAL A 481 -23.50 -23.46 22.06
CA VAL A 481 -24.25 -22.21 22.00
C VAL A 481 -23.69 -21.36 20.86
N ASN A 482 -24.41 -21.28 19.75
CA ASN A 482 -23.90 -20.67 18.52
C ASN A 482 -24.49 -19.28 18.22
N ASP A 483 -23.62 -18.35 17.83
CA ASP A 483 -24.00 -17.06 17.23
C ASP A 483 -24.43 -17.25 15.76
N THR A 484 -25.52 -18.02 15.58
CA THR A 484 -26.10 -18.34 14.27
C THR A 484 -26.84 -17.15 13.70
N ARG A 485 -26.34 -16.61 12.59
CA ARG A 485 -26.84 -15.39 11.95
C ARG A 485 -27.39 -15.68 10.55
N PHE A 486 -28.68 -15.38 10.38
CA PHE A 486 -29.38 -15.46 9.10
C PHE A 486 -29.15 -14.21 8.26
N THR A 487 -28.97 -14.37 6.96
CA THR A 487 -28.74 -13.27 6.02
C THR A 487 -29.14 -13.67 4.59
N ARG A 488 -29.20 -12.70 3.67
CA ARG A 488 -29.49 -12.96 2.25
C ARG A 488 -28.21 -12.78 1.44
N GLU A 489 -27.87 -13.77 0.61
CA GLU A 489 -26.78 -13.61 -0.35
C GLU A 489 -27.17 -12.64 -1.47
N CYS A 490 -28.44 -12.62 -1.89
CA CYS A 490 -28.93 -11.85 -3.02
C CYS A 490 -30.03 -10.82 -2.71
N TYR A 491 -30.06 -9.76 -3.51
CA TYR A 491 -30.92 -8.58 -3.32
C TYR A 491 -32.38 -8.77 -3.78
N LEU A 492 -32.68 -9.88 -4.46
CA LEU A 492 -34.06 -10.18 -4.89
C LEU A 492 -34.90 -10.57 -3.66
N GLU A 493 -36.13 -10.05 -3.55
CA GLU A 493 -37.02 -10.35 -2.42
C GLU A 493 -37.37 -11.85 -2.30
N SER A 494 -37.26 -12.59 -3.42
CA SER A 494 -37.41 -14.04 -3.51
C SER A 494 -36.24 -14.85 -2.96
N CYS A 495 -35.13 -14.22 -2.55
CA CYS A 495 -34.03 -14.90 -1.88
C CYS A 495 -34.42 -15.15 -0.41
N GLU A 496 -34.62 -16.41 -0.01
CA GLU A 496 -34.82 -16.73 1.41
C GLU A 496 -33.54 -16.45 2.23
N PRO A 497 -33.65 -15.94 3.47
CA PRO A 497 -32.51 -15.82 4.36
C PRO A 497 -31.98 -17.19 4.78
N VAL A 498 -30.66 -17.35 4.76
CA VAL A 498 -29.91 -18.57 5.09
C VAL A 498 -28.75 -18.28 6.03
N GLU A 499 -28.23 -19.32 6.69
CA GLU A 499 -27.19 -19.22 7.74
C GLU A 499 -25.78 -19.14 7.12
N LEU A 500 -25.36 -17.98 6.62
CA LEU A 500 -24.06 -17.80 5.94
C LEU A 500 -22.87 -17.49 6.86
N TYR A 501 -23.07 -17.41 8.18
CA TYR A 501 -22.00 -17.17 9.14
C TYR A 501 -21.52 -18.49 9.77
N ILE A 502 -22.07 -18.87 10.92
CA ILE A 502 -21.90 -20.19 11.54
C ILE A 502 -23.28 -20.87 11.52
N PRO A 503 -23.50 -21.91 10.70
CA PRO A 503 -24.74 -22.67 10.70
C PRO A 503 -25.03 -23.29 12.06
N ARG A 504 -26.32 -23.42 12.42
CA ARG A 504 -26.76 -23.86 13.76
C ARG A 504 -26.00 -25.10 14.24
N THR A 505 -25.87 -26.11 13.39
CA THR A 505 -25.31 -27.42 13.73
C THR A 505 -23.84 -27.60 13.34
N ALA A 506 -23.14 -26.60 12.80
CA ALA A 506 -21.81 -26.79 12.19
C ALA A 506 -20.75 -27.41 13.11
N ILE A 507 -20.74 -27.03 14.39
CA ILE A 507 -19.82 -27.58 15.40
C ILE A 507 -20.30 -28.96 15.88
N GLU A 508 -21.61 -29.16 16.05
CA GLU A 508 -22.22 -30.44 16.45
C GLU A 508 -21.97 -31.53 15.41
N GLU A 509 -22.22 -31.22 14.13
CA GLU A 509 -21.94 -32.09 12.99
C GLU A 509 -20.44 -32.37 12.84
N THR A 510 -19.57 -31.40 13.12
CA THR A 510 -18.11 -31.60 13.08
C THR A 510 -17.64 -32.53 14.22
N ILE A 511 -18.15 -32.37 15.44
CA ILE A 511 -17.89 -33.29 16.56
C ILE A 511 -18.44 -34.68 16.26
N LEU A 512 -19.68 -34.80 15.75
CA LEU A 512 -20.27 -36.10 15.41
C LEU A 512 -19.57 -36.79 14.22
N ARG A 513 -19.01 -36.02 13.27
CA ARG A 513 -18.23 -36.53 12.14
C ARG A 513 -16.85 -37.05 12.55
N LEU A 514 -16.20 -36.45 13.55
CA LEU A 514 -14.88 -36.87 14.02
C LEU A 514 -14.94 -37.89 15.18
N TYR A 515 -15.88 -37.70 16.12
CA TYR A 515 -15.92 -38.40 17.41
C TYR A 515 -17.25 -39.10 17.70
N GLY A 516 -18.26 -38.92 16.85
CA GLY A 516 -19.58 -39.54 17.00
C GLY A 516 -19.61 -41.05 16.70
N PRO A 517 -20.80 -41.67 16.73
CA PRO A 517 -20.96 -43.13 16.64
C PRO A 517 -20.54 -43.78 15.32
N GLN A 518 -20.26 -43.00 14.27
CA GLN A 518 -19.75 -43.48 12.98
C GLN A 518 -18.23 -43.29 12.82
N ALA A 519 -17.56 -42.73 13.83
CA ALA A 519 -16.12 -42.43 13.84
C ALA A 519 -15.44 -43.11 15.06
N THR A 520 -14.92 -42.35 16.04
CA THR A 520 -14.32 -42.96 17.25
C THR A 520 -15.36 -43.55 18.21
N GLY A 521 -16.61 -43.09 18.17
CA GLY A 521 -17.66 -43.47 19.12
C GLY A 521 -17.49 -42.88 20.53
N GLN A 522 -16.61 -41.88 20.69
CA GLN A 522 -16.39 -41.18 21.96
C GLN A 522 -17.61 -40.37 22.39
N ILE A 523 -18.33 -39.75 21.45
CA ILE A 523 -19.55 -38.98 21.71
C ILE A 523 -20.78 -39.75 21.18
N GLN A 524 -21.85 -39.78 21.96
CA GLN A 524 -23.16 -40.30 21.55
C GLN A 524 -24.07 -39.15 21.10
N GLN A 525 -24.99 -39.40 20.16
CA GLN A 525 -25.80 -38.33 19.56
C GLN A 525 -26.79 -37.73 20.57
N GLU A 526 -27.23 -38.51 21.55
CA GLU A 526 -28.06 -38.08 22.69
C GLU A 526 -27.33 -37.18 23.69
N ASN A 527 -26.00 -37.20 23.73
CA ASN A 527 -25.18 -36.48 24.72
C ASN A 527 -24.58 -35.18 24.15
N ILE A 528 -24.97 -34.77 22.93
CA ILE A 528 -24.58 -33.48 22.34
C ILE A 528 -25.82 -32.75 21.83
N SER A 529 -25.89 -31.43 22.01
CA SER A 529 -26.93 -30.62 21.35
C SER A 529 -26.55 -29.15 21.23
N THR A 530 -27.21 -28.43 20.30
CA THR A 530 -26.95 -27.00 20.07
C THR A 530 -28.17 -26.10 20.29
N ILE A 531 -27.93 -24.96 20.94
CA ILE A 531 -28.83 -23.79 21.02
C ILE A 531 -28.23 -22.57 20.31
N THR A 532 -29.06 -21.59 19.97
CA THR A 532 -28.59 -20.32 19.36
C THR A 532 -28.50 -19.18 20.38
N PHE A 533 -27.75 -18.12 20.04
CA PHE A 533 -27.71 -16.88 20.84
C PHE A 533 -29.09 -16.22 20.99
N ALA A 534 -29.97 -16.36 20.00
CA ALA A 534 -31.37 -15.89 20.09
C ALA A 534 -32.15 -16.65 21.18
N GLU A 535 -32.03 -17.98 21.21
CA GLU A 535 -32.65 -18.84 22.23
C GLU A 535 -32.09 -18.57 23.62
N LEU A 536 -30.77 -18.42 23.75
CA LEU A 536 -30.11 -18.05 25.00
C LEU A 536 -30.59 -16.68 25.52
N LYS A 537 -30.61 -15.66 24.66
CA LYS A 537 -31.08 -14.31 25.03
C LYS A 537 -32.54 -14.32 25.46
N GLN A 538 -33.40 -15.09 24.77
CA GLN A 538 -34.80 -15.27 25.16
C GLN A 538 -34.94 -15.94 26.53
N ALA A 539 -34.16 -17.00 26.79
CA ALA A 539 -34.18 -17.72 28.07
C ALA A 539 -33.69 -16.89 29.27
N LEU A 540 -32.83 -15.90 29.02
CA LEU A 540 -32.35 -14.91 29.99
C LEU A 540 -33.28 -13.70 30.17
N GLY A 541 -34.47 -13.72 29.55
CA GLY A 541 -35.42 -12.59 29.58
C GLY A 541 -34.92 -11.35 28.83
N GLY A 542 -33.91 -11.48 27.97
CA GLY A 542 -33.38 -10.41 27.15
C GLY A 542 -34.35 -9.99 26.04
N ALA A 543 -34.28 -8.72 25.63
CA ALA A 543 -35.15 -8.20 24.59
C ALA A 543 -34.79 -8.79 23.21
N LEU A 544 -35.73 -9.54 22.64
CA LEU A 544 -35.72 -9.92 21.22
C LEU A 544 -36.28 -8.78 20.35
N ILE A 545 -36.01 -8.83 19.04
CA ILE A 545 -36.68 -7.96 18.08
C ILE A 545 -38.16 -8.38 18.00
N THR A 546 -39.09 -7.43 18.20
CA THR A 546 -40.53 -7.67 18.04
C THR A 546 -40.96 -7.56 16.58
N PRO A 547 -41.79 -8.48 16.05
CA PRO A 547 -42.46 -8.29 14.75
C PRO A 547 -43.30 -7.01 14.70
N LEU A 548 -43.52 -6.48 13.49
CA LEU A 548 -44.41 -5.33 13.27
C LEU A 548 -45.89 -5.71 13.47
N ASP A 549 -46.26 -6.93 13.05
CA ASP A 549 -47.53 -7.58 13.41
C ASP A 549 -47.22 -8.93 14.10
N PRO A 550 -47.59 -9.13 15.38
CA PRO A 550 -47.39 -10.40 16.08
C PRO A 550 -48.19 -11.59 15.54
N THR A 551 -49.11 -11.37 14.59
CA THR A 551 -49.99 -12.40 14.02
C THR A 551 -49.62 -12.82 12.60
N ASP A 552 -48.61 -12.21 12.00
CA ASP A 552 -48.09 -12.57 10.67
C ASP A 552 -46.70 -13.23 10.78
N GLU A 553 -46.66 -14.56 10.66
CA GLU A 553 -45.42 -15.33 10.70
C GLU A 553 -44.43 -14.95 9.58
N THR A 554 -44.92 -14.37 8.47
CA THR A 554 -44.06 -13.91 7.36
C THR A 554 -43.32 -12.60 7.70
N GLN A 555 -43.75 -11.88 8.72
CA GLN A 555 -43.13 -10.64 9.22
C GLN A 555 -42.23 -10.85 10.45
N GLN A 556 -41.91 -12.10 10.82
CA GLN A 556 -40.94 -12.34 11.89
C GLN A 556 -39.56 -11.79 11.50
N PRO A 557 -38.86 -11.07 12.41
CA PRO A 557 -37.48 -10.65 12.21
C PRO A 557 -36.57 -11.83 11.84
N VAL A 558 -35.67 -11.60 10.89
CA VAL A 558 -34.81 -12.66 10.33
C VAL A 558 -33.93 -13.33 11.39
N GLU A 559 -33.51 -12.61 12.44
CA GLU A 559 -32.82 -13.19 13.62
C GLU A 559 -33.70 -14.13 14.44
N ASN A 560 -35.03 -13.90 14.51
CA ASN A 560 -35.93 -14.74 15.31
C ASN A 560 -36.17 -16.12 14.66
N LYS A 561 -35.87 -16.29 13.36
CA LYS A 561 -35.86 -17.61 12.68
C LYS A 561 -34.85 -18.59 13.34
N ALA A 562 -33.90 -18.10 14.13
CA ALA A 562 -32.95 -18.91 14.90
C ALA A 562 -33.56 -19.57 16.16
N ILE A 563 -34.81 -19.24 16.53
CA ILE A 563 -35.50 -19.76 17.72
C ILE A 563 -36.37 -20.96 17.36
N GLN A 564 -36.01 -22.12 17.90
CA GLN A 564 -36.68 -23.41 17.69
C GLN A 564 -37.09 -24.07 19.02
N LEU A 565 -36.57 -23.59 20.16
CA LEU A 565 -36.77 -24.12 21.50
C LEU A 565 -37.43 -23.09 22.43
N THR A 566 -38.12 -23.57 23.47
CA THR A 566 -38.69 -22.72 24.51
C THR A 566 -37.65 -22.26 25.54
N PRO A 567 -37.89 -21.12 26.23
CA PRO A 567 -37.07 -20.67 27.36
C PRO A 567 -36.84 -21.74 28.44
N GLU A 568 -37.82 -22.62 28.67
CA GLU A 568 -37.76 -23.77 29.57
C GLU A 568 -36.73 -24.79 29.09
N GLU A 569 -36.87 -25.31 27.87
CA GLU A 569 -35.97 -26.32 27.28
C GLU A 569 -34.51 -25.82 27.20
N VAL A 570 -34.30 -24.54 26.92
CA VAL A 570 -32.97 -23.91 26.92
C VAL A 570 -32.34 -23.95 28.32
N ARG A 571 -33.11 -23.63 29.37
CA ARG A 571 -32.63 -23.70 30.77
C ARG A 571 -32.38 -25.14 31.22
N GLU A 572 -33.21 -26.09 30.81
CA GLU A 572 -33.00 -27.52 31.10
C GLU A 572 -31.70 -28.04 30.47
N ARG A 573 -31.43 -27.70 29.19
CA ARG A 573 -30.16 -28.03 28.51
C ARG A 573 -28.95 -27.41 29.21
N ILE A 574 -29.00 -26.12 29.56
CA ILE A 574 -27.90 -25.44 30.28
C ILE A 574 -27.64 -26.08 31.65
N GLN A 575 -28.69 -26.53 32.35
CA GLN A 575 -28.54 -27.23 33.62
C GLN A 575 -27.92 -28.62 33.45
N ALA A 576 -28.33 -29.38 32.43
CA ALA A 576 -27.85 -30.74 32.15
C ALA A 576 -26.44 -30.81 31.54
N ALA A 577 -25.97 -29.75 30.88
CA ALA A 577 -24.67 -29.73 30.20
C ALA A 577 -23.48 -29.80 31.17
N ASP A 578 -22.55 -30.72 30.95
CA ASP A 578 -21.26 -30.76 31.65
C ASP A 578 -20.23 -29.83 30.96
N TRP A 579 -20.30 -29.74 29.63
CA TRP A 579 -19.53 -28.82 28.79
C TRP A 579 -20.44 -27.76 28.16
N LEU A 580 -20.04 -26.48 28.26
CA LEU A 580 -20.71 -25.32 27.65
C LEU A 580 -19.75 -24.66 26.66
N ILE A 581 -19.98 -24.86 25.36
CA ILE A 581 -19.11 -24.36 24.29
C ILE A 581 -19.83 -23.23 23.54
N PHE A 582 -19.36 -22.00 23.70
CA PHE A 582 -19.91 -20.82 23.04
C PHE A 582 -19.10 -20.50 21.78
N SER A 583 -19.72 -20.41 20.60
CA SER A 583 -19.10 -19.81 19.42
C SER A 583 -19.52 -18.34 19.28
N THR A 584 -18.53 -17.44 19.16
CA THR A 584 -18.76 -15.99 19.13
C THR A 584 -18.28 -15.35 17.83
N LEU A 585 -19.04 -14.36 17.37
CA LEU A 585 -18.65 -13.42 16.32
C LEU A 585 -18.51 -12.01 16.92
N ASP A 586 -18.75 -10.94 16.16
CA ASP A 586 -18.64 -9.54 16.62
C ASP A 586 -19.79 -9.08 17.53
N LEU A 587 -19.49 -8.27 18.54
CA LEU A 587 -20.48 -7.66 19.43
C LEU A 587 -21.17 -6.46 18.75
N ASN A 588 -22.27 -6.70 18.03
CA ASN A 588 -22.93 -5.69 17.22
C ASN A 588 -24.46 -5.72 17.33
N THR A 589 -24.98 -5.35 18.50
CA THR A 589 -26.42 -5.31 18.79
C THR A 589 -27.21 -4.32 17.91
N SER A 590 -26.54 -3.46 17.14
CA SER A 590 -27.18 -2.56 16.17
C SER A 590 -27.55 -3.22 14.84
N ARG A 591 -26.90 -4.34 14.50
CA ARG A 591 -27.11 -5.12 13.27
C ARG A 591 -27.58 -6.55 13.55
N PHE A 592 -27.14 -7.11 14.66
CA PHE A 592 -27.42 -8.46 15.14
C PHE A 592 -27.80 -8.35 16.62
N ASN A 593 -29.09 -8.11 16.91
CA ASN A 593 -29.63 -7.84 18.26
C ASN A 593 -29.18 -8.87 19.29
N ASN A 594 -29.00 -10.14 18.90
CA ASN A 594 -28.71 -11.23 19.81
C ASN A 594 -27.19 -11.46 20.08
N SER A 595 -26.30 -10.69 19.46
CA SER A 595 -24.83 -10.83 19.59
C SER A 595 -24.27 -10.58 21.01
N ASP A 596 -25.05 -9.95 21.90
CA ASP A 596 -24.72 -9.73 23.31
C ASP A 596 -25.10 -10.92 24.24
N ALA A 597 -25.68 -12.01 23.72
CA ALA A 597 -26.26 -13.09 24.53
C ALA A 597 -25.25 -13.73 25.51
N LEU A 598 -23.99 -13.90 25.09
CA LEU A 598 -22.92 -14.38 25.98
C LEU A 598 -22.61 -13.38 27.12
N LYS A 599 -22.52 -12.08 26.80
CA LYS A 599 -22.27 -11.03 27.80
C LYS A 599 -23.43 -10.96 28.80
N LEU A 600 -24.66 -11.06 28.31
CA LEU A 600 -25.86 -11.17 29.13
C LEU A 600 -25.81 -12.40 30.05
N PHE A 601 -25.46 -13.58 29.52
CA PHE A 601 -25.30 -14.82 30.29
C PHE A 601 -24.25 -14.68 31.40
N LEU A 602 -23.04 -14.21 31.05
CA LEU A 602 -21.93 -14.02 32.00
C LEU A 602 -22.19 -12.92 33.05
N SER A 603 -23.11 -11.97 32.77
CA SER A 603 -23.55 -10.96 33.73
C SER A 603 -24.66 -11.43 34.68
N GLN A 604 -25.47 -12.40 34.26
CA GLN A 604 -26.54 -13.03 35.08
C GLN A 604 -26.10 -14.35 35.74
N GLU A 605 -24.85 -14.75 35.54
CA GLU A 605 -24.20 -15.92 36.13
C GLU A 605 -24.38 -15.94 37.66
N ASN A 606 -25.02 -16.98 38.19
CA ASN A 606 -25.29 -17.16 39.62
C ASN A 606 -24.81 -18.55 40.11
N GLY A 607 -23.62 -18.98 39.69
CA GLY A 607 -23.04 -20.29 40.00
C GLY A 607 -23.50 -21.43 39.07
N THR A 608 -24.15 -21.12 37.95
CA THR A 608 -24.45 -22.05 36.84
C THR A 608 -23.18 -22.63 36.21
N LEU A 609 -22.10 -21.84 36.10
CA LEU A 609 -20.82 -22.26 35.52
C LEU A 609 -19.90 -23.00 36.50
N ARG A 610 -20.20 -22.97 37.81
CA ARG A 610 -19.26 -23.34 38.87
C ARG A 610 -18.67 -24.75 38.73
N ASP A 611 -19.50 -25.69 38.28
CA ASP A 611 -19.19 -27.11 38.18
C ASP A 611 -19.26 -27.59 36.71
N LYS A 612 -18.98 -26.70 35.73
CA LYS A 612 -19.09 -26.97 34.28
C LYS A 612 -17.85 -26.50 33.51
N THR A 613 -17.46 -27.25 32.49
CA THR A 613 -16.37 -26.87 31.57
C THR A 613 -16.89 -25.82 30.58
N SER A 614 -16.60 -24.55 30.84
CA SER A 614 -17.07 -23.40 30.07
C SER A 614 -15.99 -22.88 29.13
N ILE A 615 -16.26 -22.91 27.82
CA ILE A 615 -15.29 -22.56 26.78
C ILE A 615 -15.91 -21.58 25.79
N VAL A 616 -15.17 -20.51 25.45
CA VAL A 616 -15.54 -19.59 24.36
C VAL A 616 -14.57 -19.78 23.18
N LEU A 617 -15.12 -19.79 21.97
CA LEU A 617 -14.41 -19.89 20.70
C LEU A 617 -14.67 -18.61 19.89
N ALA A 618 -13.69 -17.72 19.78
CA ALA A 618 -13.79 -16.50 18.98
C ALA A 618 -13.52 -16.79 17.50
N PHE A 619 -14.59 -16.94 16.72
CA PHE A 619 -14.53 -17.10 15.26
C PHE A 619 -14.49 -15.75 14.51
N ASN A 620 -14.69 -14.64 15.24
CA ASN A 620 -14.28 -13.29 14.84
C ASN A 620 -13.14 -12.84 15.79
N ALA A 621 -12.90 -11.54 15.94
CA ALA A 621 -11.79 -11.01 16.71
C ALA A 621 -11.87 -11.31 18.23
N PRO A 622 -10.73 -11.33 18.96
CA PRO A 622 -10.65 -11.91 20.32
C PRO A 622 -11.00 -10.95 21.47
N TYR A 623 -11.22 -9.66 21.20
CA TYR A 623 -11.24 -8.60 22.21
C TYR A 623 -12.64 -8.19 22.74
N TYR A 624 -13.69 -8.98 22.46
CA TYR A 624 -15.08 -8.61 22.83
C TYR A 624 -15.47 -8.89 24.29
N LEU A 625 -14.68 -9.64 25.06
CA LEU A 625 -14.92 -9.96 26.47
C LEU A 625 -13.98 -9.18 27.39
N ASP A 626 -14.49 -8.69 28.53
CA ASP A 626 -13.68 -8.03 29.55
C ASP A 626 -13.11 -9.03 30.58
N THR A 627 -12.16 -8.59 31.40
CA THR A 627 -11.47 -9.45 32.38
C THR A 627 -12.43 -10.10 33.38
N THR A 628 -13.52 -9.43 33.76
CA THR A 628 -14.53 -9.98 34.69
C THR A 628 -15.42 -11.04 34.04
N GLU A 629 -15.43 -11.11 32.71
CA GLU A 629 -16.13 -12.11 31.91
C GLU A 629 -15.20 -13.29 31.61
N VAL A 630 -13.98 -13.03 31.13
CA VAL A 630 -12.99 -14.06 30.83
C VAL A 630 -12.61 -14.86 32.08
N THR A 631 -12.47 -14.23 33.26
CA THR A 631 -12.15 -14.97 34.50
C THR A 631 -13.21 -15.97 34.96
N LYS A 632 -14.44 -15.93 34.40
CA LYS A 632 -15.51 -16.91 34.68
C LYS A 632 -15.42 -18.17 33.80
N LEU A 633 -14.59 -18.13 32.75
CA LEU A 633 -14.44 -19.21 31.78
C LEU A 633 -13.43 -20.25 32.26
N THR A 634 -13.63 -21.49 31.85
CA THR A 634 -12.60 -22.53 31.97
C THR A 634 -11.48 -22.27 30.96
N ALA A 635 -11.83 -21.93 29.71
CA ALA A 635 -10.89 -21.55 28.65
C ALA A 635 -11.48 -20.55 27.61
N TYR A 636 -10.62 -19.83 26.90
CA TYR A 636 -10.96 -18.95 25.78
C TYR A 636 -9.97 -19.16 24.63
N TYR A 637 -10.46 -19.38 23.41
CA TYR A 637 -9.66 -19.61 22.21
C TYR A 637 -9.91 -18.52 21.14
N GLY A 638 -8.83 -18.04 20.53
CA GLY A 638 -8.85 -17.27 19.29
C GLY A 638 -8.81 -18.22 18.11
N VAL A 639 -9.90 -18.26 17.32
CA VAL A 639 -10.04 -19.10 16.12
C VAL A 639 -9.98 -18.24 14.85
N TYR A 640 -10.38 -16.97 14.94
CA TYR A 640 -10.22 -15.88 13.95
C TYR A 640 -10.87 -16.08 12.58
N SER A 641 -11.27 -17.29 12.19
CA SER A 641 -12.02 -17.55 10.96
C SER A 641 -13.07 -18.63 11.15
N LYS A 642 -14.25 -18.43 10.54
CA LYS A 642 -15.40 -19.35 10.55
C LYS A 642 -15.43 -20.35 9.40
N THR A 643 -14.32 -20.53 8.68
CA THR A 643 -14.21 -21.53 7.61
C THR A 643 -14.12 -22.95 8.18
N GLN A 644 -14.57 -23.95 7.41
CA GLN A 644 -14.64 -25.35 7.86
C GLN A 644 -13.30 -25.94 8.37
N PRO A 645 -12.11 -25.59 7.80
CA PRO A 645 -10.82 -25.99 8.37
C PRO A 645 -10.59 -25.52 9.81
N HIS A 646 -11.02 -24.30 10.14
CA HIS A 646 -10.87 -23.72 11.48
C HIS A 646 -11.89 -24.31 12.46
N ILE A 647 -13.13 -24.54 12.02
CA ILE A 647 -14.15 -25.28 12.79
C ILE A 647 -13.67 -26.71 13.10
N GLU A 648 -13.08 -27.41 12.13
CA GLU A 648 -12.52 -28.74 12.38
C GLU A 648 -11.32 -28.70 13.32
N THR A 649 -10.42 -27.74 13.13
CA THR A 649 -9.19 -27.63 13.93
C THR A 649 -9.47 -27.32 15.39
N VAL A 650 -10.37 -26.37 15.70
CA VAL A 650 -10.72 -26.08 17.10
C VAL A 650 -11.47 -27.26 17.75
N VAL A 651 -12.27 -28.00 16.99
CA VAL A 651 -12.86 -29.26 17.48
C VAL A 651 -11.80 -30.33 17.75
N ARG A 652 -10.74 -30.43 16.94
CA ARG A 652 -9.59 -31.31 17.23
C ARG A 652 -8.82 -30.89 18.47
N ALA A 653 -8.65 -29.59 18.72
CA ALA A 653 -8.02 -29.09 19.93
C ALA A 653 -8.84 -29.37 21.20
N LEU A 654 -10.17 -29.19 21.15
CA LEU A 654 -11.08 -29.54 22.26
C LEU A 654 -11.03 -31.03 22.66
N PHE A 655 -10.64 -31.90 21.73
CA PHE A 655 -10.48 -33.34 21.95
C PHE A 655 -9.02 -33.77 22.17
N GLY A 656 -8.06 -32.84 22.19
CA GLY A 656 -6.65 -33.09 22.49
C GLY A 656 -5.81 -33.64 21.34
N GLU A 657 -6.29 -33.55 20.09
CA GLU A 657 -5.52 -33.96 18.90
C GLU A 657 -4.59 -32.86 18.36
N VAL A 658 -4.86 -31.59 18.69
CA VAL A 658 -4.09 -30.41 18.25
C VAL A 658 -3.81 -29.53 19.47
N GLU A 659 -2.55 -29.19 19.71
CA GLU A 659 -2.21 -28.11 20.65
C GLU A 659 -2.24 -26.76 19.90
N PRO A 660 -2.89 -25.71 20.47
CA PRO A 660 -2.83 -24.34 19.94
C PRO A 660 -1.38 -23.84 19.81
N GLN A 661 -1.07 -23.18 18.70
CA GLN A 661 0.27 -22.67 18.38
C GLN A 661 0.29 -21.17 18.04
N GLY A 662 -0.86 -20.58 17.71
CA GLY A 662 -0.96 -19.18 17.34
C GLY A 662 -0.83 -18.22 18.53
N ALA A 663 -0.44 -16.98 18.23
CA ALA A 663 -0.43 -15.87 19.17
C ALA A 663 -1.23 -14.70 18.59
N SER A 664 -1.91 -13.90 19.43
CA SER A 664 -2.85 -12.89 18.96
C SER A 664 -2.15 -11.73 18.23
N PRO A 665 -2.47 -11.43 16.96
CA PRO A 665 -1.82 -10.34 16.20
C PRO A 665 -2.37 -8.94 16.57
N VAL A 666 -3.15 -8.84 17.65
CA VAL A 666 -3.79 -7.62 18.19
C VAL A 666 -3.83 -7.71 19.71
N SER A 667 -3.81 -6.55 20.39
CA SER A 667 -4.03 -6.48 21.85
C SER A 667 -5.39 -7.04 22.26
N VAL A 668 -5.46 -7.61 23.45
CA VAL A 668 -6.65 -8.23 24.05
C VAL A 668 -6.74 -7.82 25.52
N GLU A 669 -7.26 -6.61 25.78
CA GLU A 669 -7.39 -6.00 27.12
C GLU A 669 -8.03 -6.97 28.14
N GLY A 670 -9.03 -7.75 27.71
CA GLY A 670 -9.74 -8.72 28.55
C GLY A 670 -8.85 -9.78 29.22
N ILE A 671 -7.67 -10.08 28.66
CA ILE A 671 -6.67 -10.98 29.25
C ILE A 671 -5.37 -10.28 29.68
N GLY A 672 -5.26 -8.96 29.47
CA GLY A 672 -4.03 -8.20 29.72
C GLY A 672 -2.90 -8.47 28.71
N TYR A 673 -3.25 -8.88 27.49
CA TYR A 673 -2.29 -9.11 26.40
C TYR A 673 -2.13 -7.83 25.58
N GLU A 674 -0.96 -7.19 25.66
CA GLU A 674 -0.64 -5.99 24.88
C GLU A 674 0.38 -6.28 23.79
N LEU A 675 0.01 -6.03 22.53
CA LEU A 675 0.82 -6.41 21.36
C LEU A 675 2.20 -5.74 21.38
N ALA A 676 2.28 -4.50 21.85
CA ALA A 676 3.52 -3.73 21.90
C ALA A 676 4.53 -4.24 22.95
N ASP A 677 4.04 -4.87 24.03
CA ASP A 677 4.90 -5.50 25.04
C ASP A 677 5.39 -6.87 24.55
N VAL A 678 4.52 -7.62 23.86
CA VAL A 678 4.84 -8.95 23.29
C VAL A 678 5.82 -8.86 22.11
N LEU A 679 5.72 -7.81 21.28
CA LEU A 679 6.64 -7.53 20.17
C LEU A 679 7.96 -6.87 20.61
N ALA A 680 8.13 -6.57 21.90
CA ALA A 680 9.41 -6.12 22.43
C ALA A 680 10.44 -7.28 22.45
N PRO A 681 11.76 -6.98 22.43
CA PRO A 681 12.78 -8.02 22.61
C PRO A 681 12.56 -8.87 23.88
N ASP A 682 12.74 -10.17 23.74
CA ASP A 682 12.66 -11.16 24.82
C ASP A 682 13.71 -10.88 25.91
N PRO A 683 13.33 -10.59 27.18
CA PRO A 683 14.27 -10.34 28.26
C PRO A 683 15.16 -11.55 28.60
N ASP A 684 14.73 -12.77 28.29
CA ASP A 684 15.49 -14.00 28.51
C ASP A 684 16.40 -14.37 27.30
N GLN A 685 16.39 -13.57 26.21
CA GLN A 685 17.30 -13.77 25.07
C GLN A 685 18.74 -13.35 25.41
N GLU A 686 19.67 -14.30 25.31
CA GLU A 686 21.10 -14.00 25.12
C GLU A 686 21.34 -13.41 23.71
N LEU A 687 21.81 -12.17 23.61
CA LEU A 687 22.05 -11.50 22.33
C LEU A 687 23.53 -11.62 21.88
N PRO A 688 23.90 -12.57 20.99
CA PRO A 688 25.29 -12.70 20.55
C PRO A 688 25.71 -11.51 19.68
N ILE A 689 27.01 -11.21 19.68
CA ILE A 689 27.63 -10.18 18.82
C ILE A 689 28.80 -10.80 18.08
N THR A 690 28.92 -10.52 16.77
CA THR A 690 30.01 -11.02 15.92
C THR A 690 30.78 -9.85 15.30
N LEU A 691 32.11 -9.96 15.19
CA LEU A 691 32.92 -9.06 14.37
C LEU A 691 32.76 -9.40 12.89
N LEU A 692 32.47 -8.41 12.06
CA LEU A 692 32.36 -8.57 10.61
C LEU A 692 33.72 -8.52 9.88
N GLU A 693 34.76 -8.02 10.54
CA GLU A 693 36.13 -7.89 10.00
C GLU A 693 37.15 -8.24 11.10
N ASP A 694 38.13 -9.09 10.78
CA ASP A 694 39.22 -9.46 11.69
C ASP A 694 40.07 -8.23 12.08
N ILE A 695 40.20 -7.97 13.37
CA ILE A 695 41.05 -6.90 13.92
C ILE A 695 42.45 -7.48 14.18
N PRO A 696 43.54 -6.96 13.58
CA PRO A 696 44.89 -7.43 13.86
C PRO A 696 45.29 -7.20 15.33
N ASP A 697 45.94 -8.19 15.96
CA ASP A 697 46.42 -8.20 17.37
C ASP A 697 47.27 -6.99 17.80
N ASN A 698 47.74 -6.19 16.85
CA ASN A 698 48.61 -5.03 17.06
C ASN A 698 47.96 -3.72 16.56
N SER A 699 46.63 -3.65 16.55
CA SER A 699 45.89 -2.47 16.08
C SER A 699 46.12 -1.28 17.00
N VAL A 700 46.44 -0.13 16.40
CA VAL A 700 46.86 1.10 17.09
C VAL A 700 45.74 2.14 17.01
N ALA A 701 45.47 2.83 18.12
CA ALA A 701 44.44 3.87 18.18
C ALA A 701 44.70 5.02 17.17
N PRO A 702 43.68 5.51 16.44
CA PRO A 702 42.27 5.08 16.50
C PRO A 702 41.99 3.84 15.63
N VAL A 703 41.12 2.96 16.11
CA VAL A 703 40.65 1.76 15.40
C VAL A 703 39.14 1.87 15.15
N THR A 704 38.68 1.61 13.93
CA THR A 704 37.25 1.44 13.63
C THR A 704 36.97 -0.06 13.52
N ILE A 705 35.91 -0.52 14.16
CA ILE A 705 35.46 -1.92 14.15
C ILE A 705 34.03 -2.01 13.61
N LYS A 706 33.66 -3.16 13.05
CA LYS A 706 32.31 -3.44 12.58
C LYS A 706 31.77 -4.67 13.30
N ILE A 707 30.59 -4.54 13.89
CA ILE A 707 29.89 -5.64 14.55
C ILE A 707 28.52 -5.89 13.92
N GLN A 708 28.03 -7.10 14.08
CA GLN A 708 26.66 -7.51 13.78
C GLN A 708 26.09 -8.27 14.99
N THR A 709 24.84 -7.99 15.37
CA THR A 709 24.14 -8.79 16.40
C THR A 709 23.62 -10.12 15.82
N GLY A 710 23.23 -11.05 16.69
CA GLY A 710 22.26 -12.07 16.32
C GLY A 710 20.91 -11.44 15.90
N ALA A 711 20.02 -12.27 15.35
CA ALA A 711 18.62 -11.88 15.19
C ALA A 711 17.97 -11.74 16.56
N ILE A 712 17.40 -10.57 16.83
CA ILE A 712 16.68 -10.25 18.06
C ILE A 712 15.25 -10.81 17.92
N ILE A 713 14.78 -11.52 18.94
CA ILE A 713 13.45 -12.15 18.94
C ILE A 713 12.51 -11.52 19.97
N ASP A 714 11.21 -11.63 19.69
CA ASP A 714 10.12 -11.17 20.52
C ASP A 714 9.67 -12.23 21.54
N HIS A 715 8.66 -11.93 22.38
CA HIS A 715 8.22 -12.83 23.46
C HIS A 715 7.47 -14.07 22.95
N ASN A 716 7.13 -14.12 21.65
CA ASN A 716 6.61 -15.30 20.98
C ASN A 716 7.72 -16.10 20.25
N GLY A 717 8.95 -15.60 20.18
CA GLY A 717 10.08 -16.18 19.47
C GLY A 717 10.22 -15.78 18.01
N HIS A 718 9.45 -14.79 17.52
CA HIS A 718 9.56 -14.26 16.16
C HIS A 718 10.59 -13.13 16.08
N VAL A 719 11.06 -12.81 14.88
CA VAL A 719 12.04 -11.73 14.67
C VAL A 719 11.39 -10.36 14.95
N VAL A 720 11.99 -9.54 15.82
CA VAL A 720 11.41 -8.22 16.18
C VAL A 720 11.27 -7.29 14.96
N PRO A 721 10.28 -6.36 14.97
CA PRO A 721 10.09 -5.38 13.91
C PRO A 721 11.36 -4.57 13.55
N ASP A 722 11.42 -4.10 12.30
CA ASP A 722 12.36 -3.06 11.87
C ASP A 722 12.21 -1.79 12.72
N ASP A 723 13.29 -1.00 12.82
CA ASP A 723 13.38 0.18 13.71
C ASP A 723 13.24 -0.13 15.22
N THR A 724 13.34 -1.39 15.63
CA THR A 724 13.51 -1.75 17.05
C THR A 724 14.87 -1.23 17.54
N PRO A 725 14.92 -0.42 18.62
CA PRO A 725 16.14 0.30 19.00
C PRO A 725 17.08 -0.56 19.85
N VAL A 726 18.32 -0.69 19.39
CA VAL A 726 19.41 -1.40 20.10
C VAL A 726 20.47 -0.41 20.54
N GLU A 727 20.86 -0.45 21.81
CA GLU A 727 21.97 0.33 22.35
C GLU A 727 23.28 -0.46 22.24
N ILE A 728 24.22 0.07 21.45
CA ILE A 728 25.55 -0.50 21.27
C ILE A 728 26.55 0.28 22.14
N LYS A 729 27.08 -0.36 23.20
CA LYS A 729 28.00 0.24 24.16
C LYS A 729 29.45 -0.22 23.94
N ALA A 730 30.40 0.69 24.14
CA ALA A 730 31.83 0.39 24.24
C ALA A 730 32.39 0.88 25.58
N LEU A 731 32.70 -0.06 26.47
CA LEU A 731 33.26 0.21 27.80
C LEU A 731 34.77 0.00 27.76
N ARG A 732 35.55 1.03 28.12
CA ARG A 732 37.01 0.90 28.28
C ARG A 732 37.35 0.79 29.76
N ASN A 733 38.00 -0.30 30.17
CA ASN A 733 38.32 -0.59 31.58
C ASN A 733 37.09 -0.46 32.52
N GLY A 734 35.93 -0.98 32.10
CA GLY A 734 34.68 -0.91 32.87
C GLY A 734 34.06 0.50 32.97
N ARG A 735 34.37 1.42 32.04
CA ARG A 735 33.70 2.72 31.91
C ARG A 735 33.23 2.92 30.48
N GLU A 736 31.97 3.28 30.31
CA GLU A 736 31.43 3.68 29.00
C GLU A 736 32.27 4.81 28.38
N THR A 737 32.61 4.65 27.10
CA THR A 737 33.35 5.63 26.29
C THR A 737 32.67 5.98 24.98
N ASN A 738 31.75 5.12 24.54
CA ASN A 738 30.87 5.35 23.41
C ASN A 738 29.56 4.58 23.67
N SER A 739 28.42 5.19 23.36
CA SER A 739 27.13 4.52 23.25
C SER A 739 26.41 5.09 22.02
N GLN A 740 25.78 4.23 21.23
CA GLN A 740 24.98 4.61 20.07
C GLN A 740 23.71 3.77 19.98
N MET A 741 22.58 4.42 19.70
CA MET A 741 21.34 3.74 19.33
C MET A 741 21.36 3.42 17.84
N VAL A 742 21.02 2.19 17.47
CA VAL A 742 20.91 1.73 16.08
C VAL A 742 19.59 0.95 15.91
N SER A 743 18.89 1.20 14.81
CA SER A 743 17.68 0.46 14.41
C SER A 743 18.02 -0.95 13.92
N SER A 744 17.21 -1.94 14.32
CA SER A 744 17.17 -3.25 13.65
C SER A 744 16.72 -3.13 12.19
N ILE A 745 17.22 -4.05 11.36
CA ILE A 745 16.69 -4.36 10.03
C ILE A 745 16.64 -5.89 9.91
N ASN A 746 15.46 -6.47 9.67
CA ASN A 746 15.14 -7.89 9.83
C ASN A 746 15.62 -8.44 11.20
N GLY A 747 15.38 -7.68 12.28
CA GLY A 747 15.81 -8.00 13.65
C GLY A 747 17.32 -8.03 13.89
N VAL A 748 18.16 -7.63 12.92
CA VAL A 748 19.63 -7.61 13.06
C VAL A 748 20.14 -6.17 13.05
N VAL A 749 21.17 -5.88 13.85
CA VAL A 749 21.87 -4.59 13.86
C VAL A 749 23.31 -4.76 13.38
N GLU A 750 23.68 -4.01 12.34
CA GLU A 750 25.07 -3.76 11.98
C GLU A 750 25.52 -2.38 12.48
N ALA A 751 26.63 -2.33 13.21
CA ALA A 751 27.12 -1.10 13.81
C ALA A 751 28.63 -0.91 13.61
N GLN A 752 29.05 0.33 13.39
CA GLN A 752 30.46 0.72 13.33
C GLN A 752 30.83 1.46 14.62
N ILE A 753 31.93 1.07 15.26
CA ILE A 753 32.37 1.65 16.55
C ILE A 753 33.81 2.18 16.39
N ASN A 754 34.06 3.40 16.87
CA ASN A 754 35.36 4.04 16.81
C ASN A 754 36.05 4.00 18.19
N LEU A 755 37.12 3.21 18.30
CA LEU A 755 37.96 3.07 19.48
C LEU A 755 39.11 4.09 19.39
N LEU A 756 38.87 5.29 19.92
CA LEU A 756 39.70 6.48 19.68
C LEU A 756 41.00 6.55 20.50
N GLU A 757 41.07 5.82 21.62
CA GLU A 757 42.20 5.85 22.55
C GLU A 757 42.71 4.42 22.84
N PRO A 758 43.95 4.24 23.29
CA PRO A 758 44.43 2.93 23.72
C PRO A 758 43.77 2.45 25.03
N GLY A 759 43.75 1.13 25.20
CA GLY A 759 43.18 0.42 26.34
C GLY A 759 42.41 -0.82 25.91
N ASP A 760 41.92 -1.56 26.90
CA ASP A 760 41.07 -2.74 26.70
C ASP A 760 39.60 -2.31 26.70
N TYR A 761 38.88 -2.70 25.64
CA TYR A 761 37.47 -2.41 25.41
C TYR A 761 36.61 -3.67 25.52
N GLU A 762 35.45 -3.53 26.13
CA GLU A 762 34.30 -4.45 26.06
C GLU A 762 33.25 -3.83 25.16
N ILE A 763 32.76 -4.58 24.17
CA ILE A 763 31.64 -4.17 23.32
C ILE A 763 30.40 -4.98 23.71
N MET A 764 29.30 -4.30 23.96
CA MET A 764 28.01 -4.88 24.35
C MET A 764 26.86 -4.35 23.48
N ALA A 765 25.79 -5.14 23.39
CA ALA A 765 24.55 -4.79 22.71
C ALA A 765 23.38 -5.04 23.67
N ILE A 766 22.42 -4.11 23.70
CA ILE A 766 21.25 -4.16 24.58
C ILE A 766 20.02 -3.82 23.75
N ALA A 767 19.05 -4.73 23.66
CA ALA A 767 17.79 -4.55 22.94
C ALA A 767 16.64 -4.63 23.95
N GLY A 768 16.05 -3.49 24.33
CA GLY A 768 15.01 -3.45 25.35
C GLY A 768 15.53 -3.90 26.74
N GLN A 769 15.26 -5.16 27.09
CA GLN A 769 15.81 -5.83 28.29
C GLN A 769 16.76 -6.99 27.97
N ALA A 770 16.85 -7.42 26.70
CA ALA A 770 17.85 -8.41 26.27
C ALA A 770 19.25 -7.80 26.30
N GLU A 771 20.21 -8.47 26.94
CA GLU A 771 21.62 -8.06 27.01
C GLU A 771 22.54 -9.09 26.35
N SER A 772 23.68 -8.64 25.81
CA SER A 772 24.69 -9.52 25.21
C SER A 772 25.45 -10.35 26.25
N SER A 773 25.37 -11.69 26.15
CA SER A 773 25.90 -12.62 27.17
C SER A 773 27.43 -12.74 27.20
N GLU A 774 28.11 -12.61 26.05
CA GLU A 774 29.57 -12.47 25.96
C GLU A 774 29.97 -11.14 25.29
N PRO A 775 30.55 -10.18 26.02
CA PRO A 775 31.08 -8.95 25.44
C PRO A 775 32.29 -9.21 24.53
N ILE A 776 32.38 -8.53 23.39
CA ILE A 776 33.58 -8.64 22.54
C ILE A 776 34.72 -7.83 23.16
N HIS A 777 35.79 -8.52 23.59
CA HIS A 777 36.99 -7.92 24.15
C HIS A 777 38.00 -7.51 23.07
N ILE A 778 38.44 -6.25 23.05
CA ILE A 778 39.38 -5.70 22.06
C ILE A 778 40.45 -4.83 22.75
N SER A 779 41.72 -5.26 22.67
CA SER A 779 42.87 -4.49 23.16
C SER A 779 43.41 -3.56 22.08
N VAL A 780 43.39 -2.25 22.30
CA VAL A 780 43.91 -1.24 21.37
C VAL A 780 45.24 -0.66 21.87
N LEU A 781 46.28 -0.75 21.04
CA LEU A 781 47.62 -0.31 21.37
C LEU A 781 47.81 1.22 21.23
N ALA A 782 48.69 1.77 22.06
CA ALA A 782 49.05 3.18 21.99
C ALA A 782 49.92 3.48 20.75
N PRO A 783 49.71 4.61 20.07
CA PRO A 783 50.56 5.01 18.95
C PRO A 783 52.02 5.18 19.40
N PRO A 784 53.00 4.73 18.59
CA PRO A 784 54.40 4.72 18.98
C PRO A 784 54.86 6.16 19.28
N THR A 785 55.26 6.40 20.53
CA THR A 785 55.68 7.73 20.97
C THR A 785 56.88 8.18 20.12
N PRO A 786 56.83 9.36 19.47
CA PRO A 786 57.95 9.85 18.69
C PRO A 786 59.16 10.02 19.63
N THR A 787 60.19 9.22 19.40
CA THR A 787 61.43 9.31 20.18
C THR A 787 62.05 10.68 19.92
N PRO A 788 62.32 11.51 20.94
CA PRO A 788 62.93 12.83 20.72
C PRO A 788 64.31 12.63 20.10
N GLU A 789 64.53 13.21 18.91
CA GLU A 789 65.81 13.10 18.22
C GLU A 789 66.96 13.63 19.09
N PRO A 790 68.12 12.96 19.12
CA PRO A 790 69.23 13.37 19.96
C PRO A 790 69.78 14.73 19.51
N VAL A 791 69.70 15.72 20.41
CA VAL A 791 70.15 17.10 20.15
C VAL A 791 71.63 17.09 19.78
N THR A 792 71.91 17.26 18.48
CA THR A 792 73.28 17.16 17.96
C THR A 792 74.07 18.43 18.33
N PRO A 793 75.25 18.32 18.97
CA PRO A 793 75.99 19.48 19.46
C PRO A 793 76.51 20.37 18.32
N THR A 794 76.42 21.69 18.52
CA THR A 794 76.72 22.71 17.52
C THR A 794 78.19 22.70 17.08
N SER A 795 78.44 22.63 15.77
CA SER A 795 79.76 22.88 15.20
C SER A 795 80.05 24.40 15.19
N THR A 796 81.12 24.81 15.86
CA THR A 796 81.55 26.22 15.89
C THR A 796 82.13 26.66 14.55
N ARG A 797 81.68 27.82 14.03
CA ARG A 797 82.44 28.55 12.99
C ARG A 797 82.66 30.01 13.39
N THR A 798 83.85 30.49 13.08
CA THR A 798 84.43 31.74 13.61
C THR A 798 83.83 33.02 13.00
N LEU A 799 83.91 34.10 13.76
CA LEU A 799 83.38 35.43 13.50
C LEU A 799 83.94 36.12 12.25
N THR A 800 83.17 37.06 11.70
CA THR A 800 83.65 38.27 10.99
C THR A 800 82.71 39.42 11.39
N ALA A 801 83.21 40.67 11.45
CA ALA A 801 82.69 41.69 12.35
C ALA A 801 81.74 42.77 11.74
N THR A 802 81.09 43.49 12.66
CA THR A 802 80.13 44.60 12.57
C THR A 802 80.73 45.92 11.99
N PRO A 803 79.93 46.97 11.65
CA PRO A 803 79.11 47.80 12.56
C PRO A 803 77.59 47.74 12.27
N THR A 804 76.63 47.83 13.20
CA THR A 804 76.44 48.59 14.47
C THR A 804 75.72 49.93 14.25
N ASP A 805 74.47 50.03 14.73
CA ASP A 805 74.05 51.10 15.68
C ASP A 805 72.71 50.79 16.39
N SER A 806 72.35 51.60 17.38
CA SER A 806 71.24 51.44 18.36
C SER A 806 70.93 52.80 19.03
N PRO A 807 69.97 52.97 19.99
CA PRO A 807 68.94 52.06 20.52
C PRO A 807 67.53 52.74 20.68
N THR A 808 66.62 52.14 21.48
CA THR A 808 65.55 52.79 22.30
C THR A 808 64.23 53.21 21.59
N ALA A 809 63.01 53.13 22.18
CA ALA A 809 62.30 52.22 23.12
C ALA A 809 60.85 52.74 23.37
N THR A 810 59.97 51.93 24.00
CA THR A 810 58.72 52.34 24.72
C THR A 810 57.54 52.77 23.80
N MET A 811 56.23 52.57 24.10
CA MET A 811 55.49 52.25 25.34
C MET A 811 54.42 51.14 25.18
N THR A 812 53.49 51.02 26.14
CA THR A 812 52.39 50.03 26.28
C THR A 812 51.07 50.74 26.65
N ALA A 813 49.89 50.13 26.39
CA ALA A 813 48.65 50.42 27.13
C ALA A 813 47.62 49.26 27.11
N THR A 814 46.92 49.06 28.22
CA THR A 814 45.70 48.24 28.48
C THR A 814 44.62 49.19 29.09
N PRO A 815 43.31 48.88 29.32
CA PRO A 815 42.70 47.74 30.10
C PRO A 815 41.50 47.02 29.36
N VAL A 816 40.92 45.87 29.77
CA VAL A 816 40.01 45.51 30.94
C VAL A 816 38.70 46.34 30.94
N GLU A 817 37.46 45.85 31.15
CA GLU A 817 36.84 44.67 31.85
C GLU A 817 35.74 43.99 30.93
N ALA A 818 34.73 43.14 31.26
CA ALA A 818 34.06 42.60 32.47
C ALA A 818 33.34 41.23 32.19
N THR A 819 32.29 40.85 32.94
CA THR A 819 31.45 39.60 32.77
C THR A 819 30.04 39.79 33.37
N ASP A 820 28.97 39.10 32.89
CA ASP A 820 27.85 38.62 33.73
C ASP A 820 26.79 37.71 33.02
N THR A 821 25.94 37.02 33.79
CA THR A 821 24.78 36.17 33.36
C THR A 821 23.85 35.94 34.58
N PRO A 822 22.52 36.26 34.57
CA PRO A 822 21.49 35.18 34.45
C PRO A 822 20.00 35.54 34.08
N VAL A 823 19.36 34.69 33.25
CA VAL A 823 17.96 34.14 33.42
C VAL A 823 16.80 35.20 33.22
N PRO A 824 15.47 35.01 33.51
CA PRO A 824 14.44 34.79 32.45
C PRO A 824 13.14 35.67 32.47
N LEU A 825 12.13 35.24 31.67
CA LEU A 825 10.64 35.36 31.81
C LEU A 825 9.83 36.49 31.09
N ALA A 826 8.61 36.06 30.69
CA ALA A 826 7.31 36.79 30.59
C ALA A 826 6.89 37.64 29.34
N SER A 827 6.30 36.93 28.36
CA SER A 827 4.91 37.08 27.82
C SER A 827 4.37 38.34 27.08
N ASN A 828 3.20 38.13 26.43
CA ASN A 828 2.17 39.08 25.97
C ASN A 828 2.29 39.78 24.59
N ALA A 829 1.92 39.01 23.55
CA ALA A 829 0.76 39.25 22.65
C ALA A 829 0.66 40.46 21.67
N ASN A 830 0.02 40.16 20.53
CA ASN A 830 -0.62 41.04 19.53
C ASN A 830 0.25 41.92 18.60
N VAL A 831 0.37 41.51 17.33
CA VAL A 831 -0.18 42.20 16.12
C VAL A 831 0.21 41.44 14.82
N PRO A 832 -0.72 41.17 13.88
CA PRO A 832 -0.43 40.61 12.54
C PRO A 832 -0.64 41.66 11.41
N PRO A 833 -0.41 41.32 10.12
CA PRO A 833 0.74 40.64 9.52
C PRO A 833 1.33 41.47 8.33
N GLY A 834 2.59 41.22 7.89
CA GLY A 834 3.15 42.02 6.79
C GLY A 834 4.48 41.58 6.15
N GLN A 835 4.40 40.63 5.21
CA GLN A 835 5.41 40.23 4.19
C GLN A 835 6.79 39.70 4.67
N PRO A 836 7.46 38.82 3.89
CA PRO A 836 8.73 38.21 4.28
C PRO A 836 9.95 39.02 3.81
N GLN A 837 11.00 39.07 4.63
CA GLN A 837 12.34 39.48 4.18
C GLN A 837 13.13 38.26 3.69
N ALA A 838 13.93 38.43 2.63
CA ALA A 838 14.77 37.38 2.08
C ALA A 838 16.14 37.31 2.78
N SER A 839 16.70 36.10 2.89
CA SER A 839 18.11 35.88 3.24
C SER A 839 19.00 35.90 1.99
N PRO A 840 20.28 36.31 2.09
CA PRO A 840 21.11 36.59 0.93
C PRO A 840 21.72 35.33 0.28
N SER A 841 21.82 35.33 -1.04
CA SER A 841 22.65 34.42 -1.83
C SER A 841 23.72 35.19 -2.62
N SER A 842 24.84 34.54 -2.92
CA SER A 842 26.01 35.17 -3.56
C SER A 842 25.76 35.49 -5.04
N THR A 843 25.94 36.75 -5.43
CA THR A 843 25.74 37.22 -6.81
C THR A 843 26.93 36.90 -7.72
N ILE A 844 26.66 36.10 -8.75
CA ILE A 844 27.46 36.08 -9.99
C ILE A 844 26.81 37.08 -10.96
N ASP A 845 27.62 37.95 -11.57
CA ASP A 845 27.15 39.18 -12.27
C ASP A 845 26.54 38.91 -13.66
N ASN A 846 25.40 38.22 -13.69
CA ASN A 846 24.60 37.98 -14.88
C ASN A 846 23.92 39.29 -15.36
N ARG A 847 24.62 40.05 -16.22
CA ARG A 847 23.99 41.20 -16.90
C ARG A 847 22.85 40.74 -17.82
N PRO A 848 21.64 41.30 -17.70
CA PRO A 848 20.54 40.97 -18.59
C PRO A 848 20.80 41.49 -20.00
N LEU A 849 20.33 40.74 -21.01
CA LEU A 849 20.34 41.17 -22.41
C LEU A 849 19.47 42.43 -22.58
N ASP A 850 20.08 43.54 -23.01
CA ASP A 850 19.36 44.78 -23.30
C ASP A 850 18.44 44.57 -24.53
N GLY A 851 17.24 45.14 -24.48
CA GLY A 851 16.28 45.10 -25.60
C GLY A 851 16.84 45.74 -26.88
N ILE A 852 17.82 46.65 -26.75
CA ILE A 852 18.56 47.23 -27.88
C ILE A 852 19.39 46.16 -28.61
N ASP A 853 20.01 45.21 -27.90
CA ASP A 853 20.80 44.15 -28.52
C ASP A 853 19.90 43.14 -29.26
N LEU A 854 18.77 42.75 -28.64
CA LEU A 854 17.73 41.93 -29.29
C LEU A 854 17.22 42.59 -30.59
N LEU A 855 16.88 43.88 -30.55
CA LEU A 855 16.43 44.62 -31.73
C LEU A 855 17.52 44.68 -32.82
N SER A 856 18.79 44.84 -32.44
CA SER A 856 19.91 44.84 -33.39
C SER A 856 20.12 43.48 -34.06
N ALA A 857 19.99 42.38 -33.31
CA ALA A 857 20.09 41.02 -33.82
C ALA A 857 18.91 40.66 -34.74
N LEU A 858 17.69 41.04 -34.38
CA LEU A 858 16.49 40.87 -35.22
C LEU A 858 16.60 41.68 -36.52
N ALA A 859 17.09 42.93 -36.46
CA ALA A 859 17.33 43.73 -37.66
C ALA A 859 18.40 43.11 -38.58
N ALA A 860 19.53 42.66 -38.04
CA ALA A 860 20.61 42.04 -38.81
C ALA A 860 20.19 40.72 -39.48
N THR A 861 19.48 39.86 -38.75
CA THR A 861 18.99 38.56 -39.26
C THR A 861 17.88 38.71 -40.30
N LEU A 862 16.96 39.67 -40.12
CA LEU A 862 15.98 40.04 -41.14
C LEU A 862 16.66 40.54 -42.43
N LEU A 863 17.68 41.40 -42.30
CA LEU A 863 18.40 41.95 -43.44
C LEU A 863 19.22 40.89 -44.19
N ALA A 864 19.84 39.94 -43.47
CA ALA A 864 20.47 38.76 -44.05
C ALA A 864 19.47 37.85 -44.78
N GLY A 865 18.27 37.64 -44.22
CA GLY A 865 17.19 36.89 -44.87
C GLY A 865 16.71 37.55 -46.17
N ILE A 866 16.58 38.88 -46.18
CA ILE A 866 16.23 39.66 -47.38
C ILE A 866 17.33 39.55 -48.45
N VAL A 867 18.61 39.62 -48.07
CA VAL A 867 19.74 39.40 -48.99
C VAL A 867 19.75 37.98 -49.55
N GLY A 868 19.54 36.96 -48.72
CA GLY A 868 19.40 35.56 -49.17
C GLY A 868 18.25 35.38 -50.18
N PHE A 869 17.10 36.00 -49.94
CA PHE A 869 15.97 35.99 -50.86
C PHE A 869 16.28 36.70 -52.19
N ARG A 870 16.95 37.87 -52.15
CA ARG A 870 17.41 38.61 -53.35
C ARG A 870 18.42 37.80 -54.18
N LEU A 871 19.38 37.12 -53.55
CA LEU A 871 20.34 36.24 -54.24
C LEU A 871 19.63 35.01 -54.87
N GLY A 872 18.63 34.46 -54.17
CA GLY A 872 17.73 33.44 -54.72
C GLY A 872 16.90 33.92 -55.92
N GLN A 873 16.60 35.22 -55.98
CA GLN A 873 15.88 35.88 -57.07
C GLN A 873 16.73 36.01 -58.34
N GLN A 874 18.01 36.41 -58.23
CA GLN A 874 18.96 36.40 -59.35
C GLN A 874 19.20 34.99 -59.90
N SER A 875 19.17 33.97 -59.04
CA SER A 875 19.50 32.57 -59.39
C SER A 875 18.40 31.80 -60.15
N ARG A 876 17.33 32.45 -60.63
CA ARG A 876 16.16 31.85 -61.32
C ARG A 876 15.45 30.68 -60.61
N ARG A 877 15.75 30.38 -59.33
CA ARG A 877 15.15 29.26 -58.57
C ARG A 877 13.64 29.41 -58.38
N PRO A 878 12.85 28.32 -58.22
CA PRO A 878 11.42 28.39 -57.91
C PRO A 878 11.13 29.06 -56.56
N LEU A 879 9.93 29.64 -56.40
CA LEU A 879 9.57 30.49 -55.25
C LEU A 879 9.73 29.78 -53.89
N SER A 880 9.29 28.52 -53.79
CA SER A 880 9.40 27.70 -52.57
C SER A 880 10.85 27.52 -52.09
N GLN A 881 11.81 27.40 -53.02
CA GLN A 881 13.23 27.34 -52.67
C GLN A 881 13.79 28.70 -52.21
N ARG A 882 13.28 29.83 -52.74
CA ARG A 882 13.68 31.17 -52.27
C ARG A 882 13.19 31.43 -50.84
N VAL A 883 11.94 31.05 -50.55
CA VAL A 883 11.34 31.16 -49.21
C VAL A 883 12.08 30.27 -48.21
N ARG A 884 12.33 28.98 -48.55
CA ARG A 884 13.13 28.07 -47.70
C ARG A 884 14.54 28.62 -47.43
N LEU A 885 15.22 29.20 -48.43
CA LEU A 885 16.56 29.76 -48.23
C LEU A 885 16.55 30.96 -47.26
N GLY A 886 15.56 31.84 -47.36
CA GLY A 886 15.40 32.96 -46.43
C GLY A 886 15.09 32.51 -45.00
N LEU A 887 14.22 31.51 -44.84
CA LEU A 887 13.88 30.94 -43.53
C LEU A 887 15.08 30.25 -42.86
N TRP A 888 15.90 29.49 -43.60
CA TRP A 888 17.10 28.86 -43.05
C TRP A 888 18.14 29.88 -42.53
N VAL A 889 18.31 31.01 -43.22
CA VAL A 889 19.18 32.10 -42.75
C VAL A 889 18.63 32.75 -41.48
N LEU A 890 17.32 32.95 -41.40
CA LEU A 890 16.66 33.54 -40.22
C LEU A 890 16.71 32.60 -38.99
N ILE A 891 16.47 31.30 -39.18
CA ILE A 891 16.59 30.28 -38.13
C ILE A 891 18.04 30.18 -37.63
N GLY A 892 19.03 30.11 -38.53
CA GLY A 892 20.44 30.08 -38.15
C GLY A 892 20.89 31.34 -37.39
N GLY A 893 20.33 32.51 -37.75
CA GLY A 893 20.56 33.76 -37.03
C GLY A 893 19.99 33.78 -35.62
N LEU A 894 18.76 33.26 -35.42
CA LEU A 894 18.15 33.11 -34.09
C LEU A 894 18.91 32.11 -33.21
N LEU A 895 19.38 30.99 -33.78
CA LEU A 895 20.24 30.04 -33.07
C LEU A 895 21.55 30.68 -32.61
N ALA A 896 22.21 31.47 -33.46
CA ALA A 896 23.41 32.20 -33.08
C ALA A 896 23.16 33.21 -31.93
N TYR A 897 22.01 33.88 -31.93
CA TYR A 897 21.59 34.77 -30.83
C TYR A 897 21.36 34.00 -29.52
N LEU A 898 20.72 32.82 -29.58
CA LEU A 898 20.52 31.97 -28.39
C LEU A 898 21.85 31.45 -27.82
N CYS A 899 22.80 31.01 -28.66
CA CYS A 899 24.13 30.60 -28.22
C CYS A 899 24.99 31.75 -27.67
N TYR A 900 24.72 33.00 -28.10
CA TYR A 900 25.30 34.19 -27.49
C TYR A 900 24.67 34.47 -26.10
N GLY A 901 23.35 34.47 -26.00
CA GLY A 901 22.62 34.67 -24.74
C GLY A 901 22.89 33.60 -23.68
N ALA A 902 23.17 32.36 -24.10
CA ALA A 902 23.59 31.26 -23.23
C ALA A 902 25.08 31.31 -22.82
N GLY A 903 25.83 32.34 -23.22
CA GLY A 903 27.24 32.51 -22.85
C GLY A 903 28.21 31.49 -23.45
N TRP A 904 27.79 30.76 -24.50
CA TRP A 904 28.64 29.82 -25.24
C TRP A 904 29.52 30.54 -26.28
N LEU A 905 28.99 31.59 -26.92
CA LEU A 905 29.74 32.45 -27.84
C LEU A 905 30.27 33.70 -27.13
N ARG A 906 31.38 33.56 -26.39
CA ARG A 906 32.00 34.65 -25.62
C ARG A 906 32.92 35.51 -26.51
N PRO A 907 32.58 36.78 -26.84
CA PRO A 907 33.41 37.61 -27.71
C PRO A 907 34.77 37.93 -27.12
N GLU A 908 34.85 38.01 -25.78
CA GLU A 908 36.06 38.29 -24.99
C GLU A 908 37.19 37.27 -25.20
N GLN A 909 36.88 36.07 -25.70
CA GLN A 909 37.87 35.04 -26.00
C GLN A 909 38.42 35.13 -27.43
N TRP A 910 37.90 36.05 -28.26
CA TRP A 910 38.26 36.18 -29.67
C TRP A 910 39.09 37.45 -29.88
N ALA A 911 40.14 37.35 -30.70
CA ALA A 911 41.30 38.26 -30.65
C ALA A 911 41.07 39.67 -31.24
N PHE A 912 40.22 40.47 -30.59
CA PHE A 912 39.99 41.89 -30.85
C PHE A 912 39.97 42.67 -29.53
N GLU A 913 41.16 43.01 -29.02
CA GLU A 913 41.33 43.89 -27.85
C GLU A 913 40.92 45.34 -28.20
N SER A 914 39.62 45.63 -28.13
CA SER A 914 39.08 47.00 -28.20
C SER A 914 37.79 47.09 -27.36
N PRO A 915 37.67 48.03 -26.41
CA PRO A 915 36.51 48.12 -25.51
C PRO A 915 35.25 48.75 -26.17
N ASP A 916 35.25 48.97 -27.48
CA ASP A 916 34.14 49.60 -28.19
C ASP A 916 32.96 48.66 -28.40
N LEU A 917 31.83 48.98 -27.76
CA LEU A 917 30.53 48.30 -27.86
C LEU A 917 30.06 48.10 -29.32
N PHE A 918 30.51 48.97 -30.23
CA PHE A 918 30.26 48.89 -31.67
C PHE A 918 30.88 47.65 -32.32
N MET A 919 32.09 47.24 -31.91
CA MET A 919 32.82 46.11 -32.48
C MET A 919 32.21 44.76 -32.08
N GLY A 920 31.75 44.63 -30.83
CA GLY A 920 31.03 43.44 -30.36
C GLY A 920 29.72 43.20 -31.14
N ARG A 921 28.93 44.26 -31.37
CA ARG A 921 27.71 44.20 -32.19
C ARG A 921 28.02 43.84 -33.65
N LEU A 922 29.15 44.34 -34.20
CA LEU A 922 29.64 43.96 -35.53
C LEU A 922 30.06 42.48 -35.60
N ALA A 923 30.67 41.93 -34.55
CA ALA A 923 31.05 40.51 -34.48
C ALA A 923 29.83 39.58 -34.46
N VAL A 924 28.78 39.91 -33.70
CA VAL A 924 27.51 39.15 -33.69
C VAL A 924 26.81 39.20 -35.06
N ALA A 925 26.79 40.36 -35.72
CA ALA A 925 26.25 40.48 -37.08
C ALA A 925 27.07 39.67 -38.11
N ALA A 926 28.40 39.68 -38.00
CA ALA A 926 29.28 38.87 -38.85
C ALA A 926 29.09 37.37 -38.62
N LEU A 927 28.93 36.92 -37.37
CA LEU A 927 28.59 35.53 -37.03
C LEU A 927 27.30 35.07 -37.70
N ALA A 928 26.21 35.81 -37.51
CA ALA A 928 24.91 35.48 -38.10
C ALA A 928 25.00 35.39 -39.64
N PHE A 929 25.78 36.27 -40.27
CA PHE A 929 26.03 36.24 -41.71
C PHE A 929 26.85 35.02 -42.15
N VAL A 930 27.91 34.66 -41.42
CA VAL A 930 28.75 33.48 -41.71
C VAL A 930 27.97 32.18 -41.51
N PHE A 931 27.22 32.02 -40.41
CA PHE A 931 26.36 30.85 -40.20
C PHE A 931 25.24 30.75 -41.24
N GLY A 932 24.66 31.88 -41.66
CA GLY A 932 23.74 31.92 -42.81
C GLY A 932 24.39 31.46 -44.11
N LEU A 933 25.63 31.85 -44.39
CA LEU A 933 26.43 31.40 -45.54
C LEU A 933 26.74 29.89 -45.48
N VAL A 934 27.08 29.36 -44.31
CA VAL A 934 27.31 27.92 -44.09
C VAL A 934 26.01 27.14 -44.29
N ALA A 935 24.87 27.61 -43.78
CA ALA A 935 23.57 27.00 -44.02
C ALA A 935 23.19 26.97 -45.52
N ILE A 936 23.48 28.05 -46.26
CA ILE A 936 23.31 28.10 -47.72
C ILE A 936 24.19 27.04 -48.42
N LEU A 937 25.46 26.91 -48.04
CA LEU A 937 26.38 25.91 -48.60
C LEU A 937 25.94 24.47 -48.30
N LEU A 938 25.54 24.17 -47.05
CA LEU A 938 25.01 22.86 -46.64
C LEU A 938 23.73 22.50 -47.40
N SER A 939 22.79 23.45 -47.55
CA SER A 939 21.58 23.23 -48.35
C SER A 939 21.89 22.92 -49.83
N GLY A 940 23.00 23.46 -50.34
CA GLY A 940 23.50 23.19 -51.70
C GLY A 940 24.14 21.82 -51.88
N GLN A 941 24.59 21.18 -50.81
CA GLN A 941 25.06 19.78 -50.83
C GLN A 941 23.94 18.79 -50.55
N MET A 942 23.03 19.07 -49.61
CA MET A 942 21.85 18.22 -49.36
C MET A 942 20.99 18.03 -50.62
N LEU A 943 20.81 19.07 -51.44
CA LEU A 943 20.11 18.94 -52.74
C LEU A 943 20.87 18.14 -53.82
N LYS A 944 22.13 17.75 -53.59
CA LYS A 944 22.87 16.80 -54.44
C LYS A 944 22.82 15.36 -53.93
N ALA A 945 22.44 15.13 -52.67
CA ALA A 945 22.26 13.80 -52.08
C ALA A 945 20.86 13.20 -52.34
N HIS A 946 20.04 13.85 -53.18
CA HIS A 946 18.71 13.38 -53.61
C HIS A 946 18.61 13.42 -55.15
N LYS A 947 19.61 12.84 -55.82
CA LYS A 947 19.66 12.60 -57.26
C LYS A 947 20.54 11.40 -57.59
#